data_AF-A9V636-F1
#
_entry.id   AF-A9V636-F1
#
_cell.length_a   1.000
_cell.length_b   1.000
_cell.length_c   1.000
_cell.angle_alpha   90.00
_cell.angle_beta   90.00
_cell.angle_gamma   90.00
#
_symmetry.space_group_name_H-M   'P 1'
#
loop_
_entity.id
_entity.type
_entity.pdbx_description
1 polymer ?
#
loop_
_entity_poly.entity_id
_entity_poly.type
_entity_poly.pdbx_seq_one_letter_code
_entity_poly.pdbx_strand_id
1 'polypeptide(L)'
;MAEARGCAATSARPNASPRAAGASTVMSSTTDASSSSASSCSSSSTAATASSARLSRYPMLPPTREHHERDRLVVVMVGLPARCKTFIARKLENYFNFIGQPARVFNVGDRRRDVRLARVPPPTAQPQAKVTRHAPSDLTPSIPDPQVVPDSHHPQFFNPRHRVCVTDSAIKKRQRHREYHRRFRQTNAMSEVATALYDFEGDTVHGELSFTAGTQITITNKNIGDGWWEGECQGSRGLFPESYVEVGAQGAYDSGSDFDDDDDDWDDDMPAPPPDAHDMGGYSAHAPDQGTAGTDHFGRSATLKRSVNRFSTFVKAGAEAFLLGATKDISIDPMLVIHVEEGQDGPRWQLRQQPYGHITIEHCGARSKYKGLKSYEAFLIKGAVPGTEAERRHKHFQWLHDRLVDKYSCLCVPPMPGKEYESKFNENHVKKREERLEAWINRVARHPVLGADVLALKHFLTCSTGDATRWKQGKRDAEKDRFLGAMFFKLISQDVRCPTDSDKRIDQFADFVTEMLKTAKRNIDIAKAHSDRMASSFKREYTKIGSGFELLGQNFGNGGGQTNGDSVRLSQAFIIAADHMNGIGELCAEQPVFDQIPWMEGLKEYMGLLSQFQGCITSSRSAAARVIEVEDREDADSTEKEAVSSRCDIIHTLTLCEMTHFHEQRRKDFRDMMINYLDAQIDFHNKAEAGARDAGADGEDDDDEMHEMEIVNWSGTHRAVTRNFFQPVTVAEVEAIVRRAHETGQRLRVVGSSLSPNGLGLSNDGMLSLANLDEVLEVDAQQRRVRVQAGARVDTVVEALRPHGLTLQNYASIREQQIGGFTQVGAHGTGARLPPVDAQVVALTLVTPNCGTLQLSSDDADPALFLAARLGLGALGVVTDVTLQCVPAHELTQELRVITRAEAVAGHAERLRQWPHVRYMWLPYVDAVVVAAARQTVVGDAVTVSPKQTQHALEPLRQLLRELAPHLDAGSVAQLGFAELRDRILAHAPLDSAHVRRCNHAEAEFWRRSQGVTDIGASDRILGFECGGQQWVNEVCLPAGTLDQPTGHDLAFVERILALIEDHNVAAPCPIEQRWTSASASTLSHAHGDENGPALASWVGIIMYLCREDQRPAITAAFHAYRALVEASLDDEFDAFVHWAKLEIPSEAAALARLRARLRARFDVDAFNRARHKLDPHGVLSNDFIRALFDDE
;
A
#
# COMPACT_ATOMS: atom_id res chain seq x y z
N MET A 1 67.51 -24.78 -34.04
CA MET A 1 67.71 -26.17 -34.50
C MET A 1 66.33 -26.72 -34.81
N ALA A 2 65.99 -27.02 -36.07
CA ALA A 2 66.08 -28.36 -36.70
C ALA A 2 65.19 -29.41 -36.01
N GLU A 3 64.32 -30.24 -36.64
CA GLU A 3 63.80 -30.43 -38.02
C GLU A 3 62.49 -31.30 -37.91
N ALA A 4 61.66 -31.62 -38.92
CA ALA A 4 61.17 -30.94 -40.15
C ALA A 4 60.24 -31.90 -40.95
N ARG A 5 59.41 -31.38 -41.89
CA ARG A 5 58.61 -32.10 -42.93
C ARG A 5 57.40 -32.93 -42.43
N GLY A 6 56.30 -33.09 -43.18
CA GLY A 6 55.91 -32.50 -44.47
C GLY A 6 54.51 -32.94 -44.98
N CYS A 7 54.01 -32.23 -46.01
CA CYS A 7 53.27 -32.67 -47.24
C CYS A 7 52.39 -33.96 -47.26
N ALA A 8 51.30 -34.07 -48.04
CA ALA A 8 50.52 -33.13 -48.90
C ALA A 8 49.27 -33.84 -49.51
N ALA A 9 48.32 -33.06 -50.09
CA ALA A 9 47.53 -33.35 -51.33
C ALA A 9 46.54 -34.58 -51.39
N THR A 10 45.44 -34.68 -52.16
CA THR A 10 44.66 -33.79 -53.08
C THR A 10 43.35 -34.47 -53.56
N SER A 11 42.24 -33.70 -53.73
CA SER A 11 41.14 -33.89 -54.74
C SER A 11 40.27 -35.19 -54.72
N ALA A 12 39.06 -35.31 -55.32
CA ALA A 12 38.30 -34.48 -56.27
C ALA A 12 36.74 -34.66 -56.18
N ARG A 13 35.99 -33.88 -56.98
CA ARG A 13 34.51 -33.86 -57.24
C ARG A 13 34.07 -35.01 -58.22
N PRO A 14 32.83 -35.13 -58.84
CA PRO A 14 31.69 -34.17 -58.95
C PRO A 14 30.20 -34.67 -59.10
N ASN A 15 29.25 -33.70 -59.05
CA ASN A 15 27.94 -33.58 -59.78
C ASN A 15 26.85 -34.70 -59.68
N ALA A 16 25.54 -34.51 -59.92
CA ALA A 16 24.71 -33.40 -60.45
C ALA A 16 23.24 -33.42 -59.91
N SER A 17 22.47 -32.35 -60.16
CA SER A 17 20.99 -32.24 -60.06
C SER A 17 20.30 -32.75 -61.38
N PRO A 18 18.99 -32.53 -61.77
CA PRO A 18 17.99 -31.51 -61.36
C PRO A 18 16.45 -31.88 -61.41
N ARG A 19 15.60 -30.84 -61.26
CA ARG A 19 14.14 -30.67 -61.62
C ARG A 19 13.05 -31.20 -60.66
N ALA A 20 11.78 -30.72 -60.69
CA ALA A 20 11.17 -29.36 -60.80
C ALA A 20 9.61 -29.40 -60.85
N ALA A 21 8.96 -28.43 -60.18
CA ALA A 21 7.68 -27.73 -60.49
C ALA A 21 6.25 -28.37 -60.37
N GLY A 22 5.37 -27.62 -59.67
CA GLY A 22 3.91 -27.42 -59.95
C GLY A 22 2.88 -28.36 -59.27
N ALA A 23 1.61 -27.98 -59.02
CA ALA A 23 0.92 -26.67 -58.95
C ALA A 23 -0.49 -26.81 -58.27
N SER A 24 -1.11 -25.67 -57.91
CA SER A 24 -2.38 -25.40 -57.15
C SER A 24 -3.73 -25.98 -57.67
N THR A 25 -4.84 -25.73 -56.90
CA THR A 25 -6.30 -25.60 -57.27
C THR A 25 -7.23 -26.79 -56.86
N VAL A 26 -8.50 -26.67 -56.36
CA VAL A 26 -9.23 -25.79 -55.39
C VAL A 26 -10.72 -26.29 -55.19
N MET A 27 -11.47 -25.86 -54.15
CA MET A 27 -12.96 -26.05 -53.90
C MET A 27 -13.48 -27.49 -53.52
N SER A 28 -14.65 -27.74 -52.89
CA SER A 28 -15.64 -26.93 -52.10
C SER A 28 -16.71 -27.78 -51.36
N SER A 29 -17.23 -27.27 -50.23
CA SER A 29 -18.64 -27.26 -49.75
C SER A 29 -19.49 -28.52 -49.39
N THR A 30 -20.25 -28.38 -48.27
CA THR A 30 -21.62 -28.92 -47.95
C THR A 30 -21.80 -30.43 -47.67
N THR A 31 -22.70 -30.95 -46.79
CA THR A 31 -23.88 -30.41 -46.04
C THR A 31 -24.30 -31.34 -44.86
N ASP A 32 -24.95 -30.81 -43.81
CA ASP A 32 -26.13 -31.31 -43.03
C ASP A 32 -26.23 -32.77 -42.43
N ALA A 33 -27.02 -33.07 -41.39
CA ALA A 33 -27.64 -32.28 -40.29
C ALA A 33 -28.30 -33.15 -39.18
N SER A 34 -28.28 -32.63 -37.94
CA SER A 34 -29.39 -32.57 -36.94
C SER A 34 -29.90 -33.77 -36.09
N SER A 35 -30.38 -33.38 -34.89
CA SER A 35 -31.45 -33.96 -34.04
C SER A 35 -31.14 -35.21 -33.16
N SER A 36 -31.85 -35.52 -32.06
CA SER A 36 -32.34 -34.73 -30.89
C SER A 36 -33.16 -35.67 -29.96
N SER A 37 -33.05 -35.60 -28.63
CA SER A 37 -34.14 -35.93 -27.68
C SER A 37 -33.73 -35.74 -26.21
N ALA A 38 -34.67 -35.30 -25.35
CA ALA A 38 -34.51 -35.14 -23.90
C ALA A 38 -35.66 -35.79 -23.12
N SER A 39 -35.43 -36.20 -21.87
CA SER A 39 -36.42 -36.47 -20.79
C SER A 39 -35.73 -37.20 -19.61
N SER A 40 -36.12 -37.14 -18.33
CA SER A 40 -36.91 -36.17 -17.53
C SER A 40 -36.93 -36.62 -16.04
N CYS A 41 -36.98 -35.67 -15.11
CA CYS A 41 -37.47 -35.68 -13.71
C CYS A 41 -37.67 -36.99 -12.89
N SER A 42 -37.28 -36.95 -11.59
CA SER A 42 -38.24 -37.04 -10.46
C SER A 42 -37.56 -36.70 -9.10
N SER A 43 -38.35 -36.49 -8.04
CA SER A 43 -37.98 -35.71 -6.84
C SER A 43 -38.64 -36.18 -5.53
N SER A 44 -37.95 -36.10 -4.39
CA SER A 44 -38.49 -35.95 -3.01
C SER A 44 -37.31 -35.83 -2.01
N SER A 45 -37.09 -34.80 -1.19
CA SER A 45 -37.92 -34.01 -0.26
C SER A 45 -38.25 -34.68 1.10
N THR A 46 -37.57 -34.26 2.17
CA THR A 46 -38.15 -34.03 3.52
C THR A 46 -37.12 -33.30 4.41
N ALA A 47 -37.58 -32.56 5.41
CA ALA A 47 -36.79 -31.59 6.19
C ALA A 47 -37.14 -31.62 7.70
N ALA A 48 -36.62 -30.65 8.47
CA ALA A 48 -36.82 -30.39 9.92
C ALA A 48 -36.02 -31.31 10.88
N THR A 49 -35.54 -30.91 12.07
CA THR A 49 -35.51 -29.63 12.85
C THR A 49 -34.39 -29.78 13.92
N ALA A 50 -33.42 -28.87 14.12
CA ALA A 50 -33.44 -27.58 14.88
C ALA A 50 -33.21 -27.67 16.41
N SER A 51 -32.59 -26.61 17.00
CA SER A 51 -32.31 -26.35 18.45
C SER A 51 -31.02 -26.98 19.04
N SER A 52 -30.23 -26.39 19.96
CA SER A 52 -29.97 -24.99 20.42
C SER A 52 -28.91 -25.03 21.56
N ALA A 53 -28.13 -24.02 21.97
CA ALA A 53 -27.36 -22.93 21.31
C ALA A 53 -26.54 -22.16 22.40
N ARG A 54 -25.33 -21.63 22.10
CA ARG A 54 -24.55 -20.54 22.78
C ARG A 54 -23.07 -20.59 22.32
N LEU A 55 -22.34 -19.51 22.02
CA LEU A 55 -22.66 -18.09 21.80
C LEU A 55 -21.50 -17.51 20.94
N SER A 56 -21.77 -16.89 19.78
CA SER A 56 -20.75 -16.27 18.92
C SER A 56 -21.13 -14.83 18.55
N ARG A 57 -20.14 -13.96 18.32
CA ARG A 57 -20.36 -12.61 17.77
C ARG A 57 -19.93 -12.56 16.29
N TYR A 58 -20.95 -12.51 15.43
CA TYR A 58 -21.02 -12.07 14.03
C TYR A 58 -20.13 -12.75 12.95
N PRO A 59 -20.75 -13.48 12.00
CA PRO A 59 -20.10 -13.98 10.77
C PRO A 59 -20.31 -13.03 9.57
N MET A 60 -19.36 -13.05 8.63
CA MET A 60 -19.50 -12.47 7.29
C MET A 60 -20.18 -13.48 6.34
N LEU A 61 -21.14 -13.03 5.51
CA LEU A 61 -21.77 -13.84 4.45
C LEU A 61 -21.24 -13.48 3.04
N PRO A 62 -21.34 -14.41 2.05
CA PRO A 62 -20.50 -14.38 0.85
C PRO A 62 -21.10 -13.57 -0.32
N PRO A 63 -20.28 -13.01 -1.22
CA PRO A 63 -20.76 -12.34 -2.43
C PRO A 63 -21.25 -13.35 -3.47
N THR A 64 -22.37 -13.03 -4.10
CA THR A 64 -22.89 -13.69 -5.30
C THR A 64 -22.04 -13.34 -6.54
N ARG A 65 -22.11 -14.19 -7.57
CA ARG A 65 -21.25 -14.11 -8.76
C ARG A 65 -21.86 -13.22 -9.85
N GLU A 66 -21.14 -12.18 -10.22
CA GLU A 66 -20.99 -11.78 -11.63
C GLU A 66 -19.49 -11.62 -11.93
N HIS A 67 -19.05 -12.17 -13.07
CA HIS A 67 -17.63 -12.31 -13.38
C HIS A 67 -17.10 -11.13 -14.19
N HIS A 68 -16.53 -10.15 -13.49
CA HIS A 68 -15.40 -9.39 -14.01
C HIS A 68 -14.15 -9.81 -13.23
N GLU A 69 -13.14 -10.33 -13.94
CA GLU A 69 -11.85 -10.69 -13.35
C GLU A 69 -11.11 -9.41 -12.94
N ARG A 70 -11.24 -9.04 -11.67
CA ARG A 70 -10.37 -8.05 -11.03
C ARG A 70 -9.14 -8.77 -10.50
N ASP A 71 -7.97 -8.32 -10.93
CA ASP A 71 -6.69 -8.81 -10.43
C ASP A 71 -6.63 -8.72 -8.91
N ARG A 72 -6.22 -9.83 -8.28
CA ARG A 72 -6.08 -9.91 -6.83
C ARG A 72 -4.64 -9.67 -6.44
N LEU A 73 -4.34 -8.46 -6.01
CA LEU A 73 -3.03 -8.10 -5.48
C LEU A 73 -2.71 -8.93 -4.23
N VAL A 74 -1.61 -9.69 -4.26
CA VAL A 74 -1.10 -10.47 -3.12
C VAL A 74 0.22 -9.89 -2.67
N VAL A 75 0.21 -9.12 -1.57
CA VAL A 75 1.43 -8.56 -0.98
C VAL A 75 2.11 -9.62 -0.10
N VAL A 76 3.27 -10.11 -0.54
CA VAL A 76 4.08 -11.10 0.19
C VAL A 76 5.24 -10.40 0.89
N MET A 77 5.21 -10.32 2.23
CA MET A 77 6.32 -9.75 3.00
C MET A 77 7.42 -10.79 3.26
N VAL A 78 8.59 -10.56 2.64
CA VAL A 78 9.82 -11.35 2.78
C VAL A 78 10.84 -10.54 3.62
N GLY A 79 11.87 -11.20 4.18
CA GLY A 79 13.04 -10.54 4.83
C GLY A 79 12.83 -9.89 6.21
N LEU A 80 11.63 -9.43 6.56
CA LEU A 80 11.37 -8.78 7.87
C LEU A 80 11.25 -9.78 9.04
N PRO A 81 11.60 -9.44 10.29
CA PRO A 81 11.34 -10.29 11.46
C PRO A 81 9.86 -10.61 11.66
N ALA A 82 9.48 -11.77 12.23
CA ALA A 82 8.07 -12.21 12.29
C ALA A 82 7.13 -11.22 13.00
N ARG A 83 7.61 -10.51 14.03
CA ARG A 83 6.85 -9.43 14.70
C ARG A 83 6.68 -8.21 13.79
N CYS A 84 7.71 -7.81 13.06
CA CYS A 84 7.64 -6.73 12.06
C CYS A 84 6.74 -7.11 10.87
N LYS A 85 6.85 -8.35 10.35
CA LYS A 85 5.92 -8.91 9.36
C LYS A 85 4.48 -8.84 9.86
N THR A 86 4.20 -9.23 11.11
CA THR A 86 2.84 -9.17 11.67
C THR A 86 2.35 -7.73 11.89
N PHE A 87 3.23 -6.83 12.33
CA PHE A 87 2.92 -5.42 12.54
C PHE A 87 2.65 -4.69 11.22
N ILE A 88 3.50 -4.89 10.21
CA ILE A 88 3.36 -4.32 8.87
C ILE A 88 2.19 -5.00 8.14
N ALA A 89 1.99 -6.31 8.27
CA ALA A 89 0.81 -7.00 7.73
C ALA A 89 -0.49 -6.44 8.28
N ARG A 90 -0.56 -6.17 9.60
CA ARG A 90 -1.74 -5.53 10.21
C ARG A 90 -1.87 -4.06 9.83
N LYS A 91 -0.77 -3.32 9.66
CA LYS A 91 -0.82 -1.95 9.14
C LYS A 91 -1.29 -1.90 7.69
N LEU A 92 -0.80 -2.80 6.84
CA LEU A 92 -1.22 -2.96 5.45
C LEU A 92 -2.66 -3.50 5.34
N GLU A 93 -3.07 -4.46 6.16
CA GLU A 93 -4.46 -4.94 6.21
C GLU A 93 -5.40 -3.84 6.69
N ASN A 94 -5.02 -3.09 7.74
CA ASN A 94 -5.79 -1.94 8.19
C ASN A 94 -5.83 -0.86 7.10
N TYR A 95 -4.71 -0.53 6.46
CA TYR A 95 -4.63 0.44 5.37
C TYR A 95 -5.44 0.00 4.16
N PHE A 96 -5.31 -1.23 3.68
CA PHE A 96 -6.07 -1.74 2.54
C PHE A 96 -7.56 -1.90 2.83
N ASN A 97 -7.96 -2.36 4.02
CA ASN A 97 -9.39 -2.40 4.40
C ASN A 97 -9.96 -1.00 4.66
N PHE A 98 -9.14 -0.07 5.13
CA PHE A 98 -9.49 1.34 5.24
C PHE A 98 -9.71 1.94 3.86
N ILE A 99 -8.75 1.75 2.95
CA ILE A 99 -8.88 1.98 1.50
C ILE A 99 -9.77 0.93 0.80
N GLY A 100 -10.63 0.26 1.57
CA GLY A 100 -11.58 -0.81 1.25
C GLY A 100 -11.33 -1.60 -0.02
N GLN A 101 -10.07 -1.97 -0.25
CA GLN A 101 -9.68 -3.18 -0.94
C GLN A 101 -9.79 -4.28 0.11
N PRO A 102 -10.72 -5.26 -0.02
CA PRO A 102 -10.94 -6.26 1.01
C PRO A 102 -9.68 -7.11 1.27
N ALA A 103 -8.89 -6.67 2.24
CA ALA A 103 -7.61 -7.24 2.59
C ALA A 103 -7.75 -8.17 3.78
N ARG A 104 -6.98 -9.25 3.75
CA ARG A 104 -6.96 -10.25 4.81
C ARG A 104 -5.52 -10.68 4.99
N VAL A 105 -5.01 -10.63 6.22
CA VAL A 105 -3.73 -11.25 6.56
C VAL A 105 -3.91 -12.76 6.54
N PHE A 106 -3.56 -13.36 5.41
CA PHE A 106 -3.47 -14.80 5.29
C PHE A 106 -2.15 -15.27 5.88
N ASN A 107 -2.14 -15.60 7.18
CA ASN A 107 -1.06 -16.38 7.74
C ASN A 107 -1.08 -17.79 7.12
N VAL A 108 -0.15 -18.04 6.21
CA VAL A 108 0.01 -19.32 5.50
C VAL A 108 0.16 -20.50 6.48
N GLY A 109 0.72 -20.25 7.68
CA GLY A 109 0.86 -21.22 8.75
C GLY A 109 -0.44 -21.56 9.50
N ASP A 110 -1.41 -20.64 9.59
CA ASP A 110 -2.75 -20.93 10.13
C ASP A 110 -3.58 -21.72 9.09
N ARG A 111 -3.57 -21.27 7.83
CA ARG A 111 -4.30 -21.96 6.74
C ARG A 111 -3.83 -23.40 6.52
N ARG A 112 -2.52 -23.68 6.68
CA ARG A 112 -1.95 -25.06 6.65
C ARG A 112 -2.41 -25.94 7.82
N ARG A 113 -2.88 -25.38 8.94
CA ARG A 113 -3.42 -26.14 10.09
C ARG A 113 -4.87 -26.54 9.88
N ASP A 114 -5.73 -25.62 9.47
CA ASP A 114 -7.17 -25.90 9.23
C ASP A 114 -7.38 -26.97 8.14
N VAL A 115 -6.64 -26.86 7.03
CA VAL A 115 -6.77 -27.79 5.88
C VAL A 115 -6.29 -29.22 6.24
N ARG A 116 -5.47 -29.39 7.27
CA ARG A 116 -5.06 -30.71 7.78
C ARG A 116 -6.12 -31.36 8.66
N LEU A 117 -6.87 -30.58 9.45
CA LEU A 117 -7.94 -31.10 10.30
C LEU A 117 -9.16 -31.56 9.49
N ALA A 118 -9.46 -30.91 8.36
CA ALA A 118 -10.60 -31.24 7.51
C ALA A 118 -10.42 -32.50 6.61
N ARG A 119 -9.29 -33.21 6.69
CA ARG A 119 -8.96 -34.37 5.82
C ARG A 119 -8.89 -35.73 6.54
N VAL A 120 -9.30 -35.80 7.80
CA VAL A 120 -9.39 -37.09 8.53
C VAL A 120 -10.77 -37.72 8.27
N PRO A 121 -10.87 -38.88 7.60
CA PRO A 121 -12.14 -39.59 7.46
C PRO A 121 -12.59 -40.17 8.82
N PRO A 122 -13.90 -40.30 9.09
CA PRO A 122 -14.38 -40.89 10.33
C PRO A 122 -13.98 -42.36 10.44
N PRO A 123 -13.51 -42.85 11.61
CA PRO A 123 -13.15 -44.25 11.78
C PRO A 123 -14.37 -45.18 11.59
N THR A 124 -14.23 -46.16 10.69
CA THR A 124 -15.19 -47.24 10.51
C THR A 124 -15.31 -48.10 11.77
N ALA A 125 -16.54 -48.43 12.16
CA ALA A 125 -16.84 -49.14 13.40
C ALA A 125 -16.39 -50.62 13.40
N GLN A 126 -15.82 -51.06 14.53
CA GLN A 126 -15.71 -52.47 14.94
C GLN A 126 -15.31 -52.57 16.44
N PRO A 127 -15.50 -53.70 17.13
CA PRO A 127 -16.78 -54.04 17.76
C PRO A 127 -16.76 -53.97 19.32
N GLN A 128 -17.95 -54.12 19.93
CA GLN A 128 -18.19 -53.94 21.37
C GLN A 128 -17.53 -55.01 22.27
N ALA A 129 -17.02 -54.59 23.43
CA ALA A 129 -16.78 -55.47 24.58
C ALA A 129 -17.06 -54.78 25.94
N LYS A 130 -18.22 -55.12 26.53
CA LYS A 130 -18.60 -55.20 27.96
C LYS A 130 -17.91 -54.26 29.00
N VAL A 131 -18.66 -53.32 29.62
CA VAL A 131 -19.37 -53.45 30.92
C VAL A 131 -18.41 -53.46 32.13
N THR A 132 -18.43 -52.47 33.03
CA THR A 132 -19.40 -52.36 34.15
C THR A 132 -19.73 -50.92 34.60
N ARG A 133 -20.89 -50.75 35.27
CA ARG A 133 -21.27 -49.57 36.07
C ARG A 133 -20.74 -49.71 37.50
N HIS A 134 -20.51 -48.60 38.21
CA HIS A 134 -21.05 -48.34 39.57
C HIS A 134 -20.80 -46.88 40.01
N ALA A 135 -21.71 -46.39 40.85
CA ALA A 135 -21.66 -45.17 41.67
C ALA A 135 -22.43 -45.49 42.97
N PRO A 136 -22.65 -44.58 43.95
CA PRO A 136 -22.01 -43.29 44.27
C PRO A 136 -21.52 -43.25 45.76
N SER A 137 -21.01 -42.11 46.24
CA SER A 137 -21.30 -41.60 47.61
C SER A 137 -20.72 -40.20 47.88
N ASP A 138 -21.42 -39.43 48.70
CA ASP A 138 -21.14 -38.05 49.12
C ASP A 138 -19.91 -37.87 50.03
N LEU A 139 -19.49 -36.60 50.23
CA LEU A 139 -19.42 -35.98 51.57
C LEU A 139 -19.09 -34.48 51.51
N THR A 140 -20.01 -33.64 51.99
CA THR A 140 -19.74 -32.27 52.47
C THR A 140 -20.06 -32.20 53.97
N PRO A 141 -19.24 -31.50 54.76
CA PRO A 141 -19.73 -30.34 55.54
C PRO A 141 -18.65 -29.23 55.63
N SER A 142 -18.88 -27.99 56.10
CA SER A 142 -20.07 -27.22 56.51
C SER A 142 -19.70 -25.72 56.63
N ILE A 143 -20.70 -24.83 56.54
CA ILE A 143 -20.60 -23.38 56.81
C ILE A 143 -20.62 -23.13 58.34
N PRO A 144 -20.18 -21.97 58.86
CA PRO A 144 -21.18 -20.96 59.24
C PRO A 144 -20.78 -19.47 59.04
N ASP A 145 -21.76 -18.71 58.55
CA ASP A 145 -21.97 -17.25 58.73
C ASP A 145 -22.94 -17.09 59.97
N PRO A 146 -23.47 -15.91 60.40
CA PRO A 146 -23.18 -14.51 60.06
C PRO A 146 -23.17 -13.54 61.30
N GLN A 147 -23.32 -12.23 61.03
CA GLN A 147 -23.82 -11.11 61.88
C GLN A 147 -22.80 -10.23 62.64
N VAL A 148 -22.75 -8.93 62.32
CA VAL A 148 -23.53 -7.83 62.98
C VAL A 148 -23.23 -6.50 62.24
N VAL A 149 -24.26 -5.63 62.14
CA VAL A 149 -24.24 -4.23 61.66
C VAL A 149 -24.85 -3.41 62.83
N PRO A 150 -24.41 -2.19 63.22
CA PRO A 150 -24.08 -1.08 62.32
C PRO A 150 -22.97 -0.11 62.79
N ASP A 151 -22.94 1.04 62.11
CA ASP A 151 -22.62 2.40 62.59
C ASP A 151 -21.26 3.04 62.25
N SER A 152 -21.20 4.34 62.50
CA SER A 152 -20.57 5.33 61.65
C SER A 152 -19.47 6.15 62.34
N HIS A 153 -18.71 6.87 61.50
CA HIS A 153 -17.74 7.94 61.81
C HIS A 153 -16.32 7.60 62.30
N HIS A 154 -15.38 8.13 61.52
CA HIS A 154 -13.96 8.42 61.77
C HIS A 154 -13.64 9.05 63.14
N PRO A 155 -12.44 8.75 63.66
CA PRO A 155 -11.43 9.77 63.99
C PRO A 155 -10.20 9.58 63.07
N GLN A 156 -9.50 10.59 62.53
CA GLN A 156 -8.89 11.81 63.11
C GLN A 156 -7.74 11.57 64.09
N PHE A 157 -6.51 11.82 63.64
CA PHE A 157 -5.57 12.83 64.18
C PHE A 157 -4.51 13.16 63.09
N PHE A 158 -4.01 14.39 62.88
CA PHE A 158 -4.62 15.72 63.02
C PHE A 158 -3.84 16.75 62.17
N ASN A 159 -4.44 17.92 61.93
CA ASN A 159 -3.97 19.10 61.17
C ASN A 159 -2.72 19.79 61.81
N PRO A 160 -2.01 20.81 61.22
CA PRO A 160 -2.62 21.98 60.56
C PRO A 160 -1.93 22.62 59.32
N ARG A 161 -2.78 23.33 58.55
CA ARG A 161 -2.44 24.38 57.58
C ARG A 161 -1.55 25.48 58.17
N HIS A 162 -0.55 25.97 57.43
CA HIS A 162 -0.13 27.39 57.51
C HIS A 162 0.39 27.94 56.16
N ARG A 163 -0.47 28.74 55.52
CA ARG A 163 -0.24 30.01 54.81
C ARG A 163 1.09 30.30 54.06
N VAL A 164 0.91 30.52 52.74
CA VAL A 164 1.39 31.69 51.96
C VAL A 164 2.90 31.83 51.70
N CYS A 165 3.28 31.71 50.43
CA CYS A 165 3.84 32.88 49.74
C CYS A 165 3.49 32.93 48.25
N VAL A 166 2.89 34.03 47.82
CA VAL A 166 2.67 34.34 46.41
C VAL A 166 3.92 35.05 45.92
N THR A 167 4.56 34.55 44.86
CA THR A 167 5.69 35.28 44.26
C THR A 167 5.19 36.50 43.49
N ASP A 168 5.88 37.63 43.60
CA ASP A 168 5.51 38.90 42.93
C ASP A 168 5.35 38.75 41.41
N SER A 169 6.01 37.76 40.81
CA SER A 169 5.84 37.34 39.42
C SER A 169 4.36 37.04 39.08
N ALA A 170 3.66 36.28 39.93
CA ALA A 170 2.27 35.87 39.68
C ALA A 170 1.28 37.04 39.79
N ILE A 171 1.52 37.99 40.69
CA ILE A 171 0.69 39.20 40.84
C ILE A 171 0.94 40.14 39.65
N LYS A 172 2.20 40.43 39.31
CA LYS A 172 2.55 41.28 38.15
C LYS A 172 2.02 40.71 36.83
N LYS A 173 2.04 39.38 36.65
CA LYS A 173 1.49 38.71 35.45
C LYS A 173 -0.05 38.80 35.40
N ARG A 174 -0.76 38.69 36.53
CA ARG A 174 -2.22 38.91 36.60
C ARG A 174 -2.62 40.38 36.46
N GLN A 175 -1.84 41.33 36.97
CA GLN A 175 -2.09 42.77 36.79
C GLN A 175 -1.90 43.20 35.34
N ARG A 176 -0.80 42.81 34.68
CA ARG A 176 -0.60 43.09 33.24
C ARG A 176 -1.69 42.47 32.37
N HIS A 177 -2.16 41.25 32.69
CA HIS A 177 -3.26 40.62 31.95
C HIS A 177 -4.60 41.38 32.15
N ARG A 178 -4.88 41.91 33.36
CA ARG A 178 -6.05 42.76 33.62
C ARG A 178 -5.94 44.16 33.00
N GLU A 179 -4.76 44.76 32.94
CA GLU A 179 -4.53 46.02 32.22
C GLU A 179 -4.63 45.86 30.70
N TYR A 180 -4.15 44.74 30.15
CA TYR A 180 -4.31 44.40 28.74
C TYR A 180 -5.79 44.32 28.36
N HIS A 181 -6.60 43.56 29.12
CA HIS A 181 -8.06 43.48 28.92
C HIS A 181 -8.80 44.79 29.24
N ARG A 182 -8.26 45.67 30.09
CA ARG A 182 -8.84 47.00 30.34
C ARG A 182 -8.56 47.97 29.18
N ARG A 183 -7.35 47.93 28.58
CA ARG A 183 -7.01 48.71 27.37
C ARG A 183 -7.74 48.21 26.13
N PHE A 184 -7.86 46.88 25.94
CA PHE A 184 -8.62 46.30 24.82
C PHE A 184 -10.14 46.53 24.90
N ARG A 185 -10.67 46.93 26.07
CA ARG A 185 -12.07 47.37 26.24
C ARG A 185 -12.29 48.87 26.04
N GLN A 186 -11.26 49.65 25.71
CA GLN A 186 -11.35 51.11 25.54
C GLN A 186 -11.10 51.62 24.11
N THR A 187 -11.14 50.73 23.12
CA THR A 187 -11.23 51.10 21.70
C THR A 187 -12.31 50.29 21.01
N ASN A 188 -13.39 50.99 20.61
CA ASN A 188 -14.56 50.55 19.84
C ASN A 188 -15.31 49.30 20.34
N ALA A 189 -16.18 49.53 21.33
CA ALA A 189 -17.41 48.76 21.44
C ALA A 189 -18.45 49.28 20.43
N MET A 190 -19.13 48.38 19.72
CA MET A 190 -20.50 48.60 19.26
C MET A 190 -21.35 47.50 19.88
N SER A 191 -22.29 47.89 20.74
CA SER A 191 -23.30 47.00 21.30
C SER A 191 -24.39 46.77 20.25
N GLU A 192 -24.56 45.53 19.78
CA GLU A 192 -25.68 45.18 18.91
C GLU A 192 -27.00 45.33 19.67
N VAL A 193 -27.95 46.01 19.04
CA VAL A 193 -29.31 46.18 19.55
C VAL A 193 -30.26 45.46 18.61
N ALA A 194 -31.12 44.62 19.16
CA ALA A 194 -32.19 43.95 18.43
C ALA A 194 -33.55 44.52 18.82
N THR A 195 -34.49 44.49 17.87
CA THR A 195 -35.88 44.88 18.10
C THR A 195 -36.72 43.62 18.23
N ALA A 196 -37.53 43.51 19.29
CA ALA A 196 -38.47 42.41 19.44
C ALA A 196 -39.50 42.42 18.30
N LEU A 197 -39.70 41.28 17.64
CA LEU A 197 -40.72 41.10 16.61
C LEU A 197 -42.08 40.70 17.19
N TYR A 198 -42.07 40.05 18.35
CA TYR A 198 -43.25 39.51 19.03
C TYR A 198 -43.19 39.78 20.54
N ASP A 199 -44.34 39.74 21.21
CA ASP A 199 -44.41 39.75 22.68
C ASP A 199 -43.85 38.44 23.24
N PHE A 200 -43.11 38.52 24.35
CA PHE A 200 -42.52 37.39 25.06
C PHE A 200 -42.64 37.58 26.57
N GLU A 201 -43.35 36.67 27.25
CA GLU A 201 -43.40 36.58 28.71
C GLU A 201 -42.47 35.45 29.18
N GLY A 202 -41.33 35.80 29.77
CA GLY A 202 -40.35 34.84 30.30
C GLY A 202 -40.51 34.55 31.79
N ASP A 203 -40.10 33.35 32.23
CA ASP A 203 -40.07 33.00 33.65
C ASP A 203 -38.86 33.63 34.38
N THR A 204 -39.15 34.66 35.17
CA THR A 204 -38.16 35.33 36.03
C THR A 204 -37.48 34.40 37.05
N VAL A 205 -38.06 33.26 37.42
CA VAL A 205 -37.44 32.26 38.31
C VAL A 205 -36.32 31.50 37.60
N HIS A 206 -36.35 31.43 36.27
CA HIS A 206 -35.33 30.78 35.44
C HIS A 206 -34.38 31.79 34.76
N GLY A 207 -34.54 33.08 35.06
CA GLY A 207 -33.68 34.15 34.56
C GLY A 207 -34.03 34.59 33.13
N GLU A 208 -35.25 34.33 32.67
CA GLU A 208 -35.75 34.79 31.38
C GLU A 208 -36.21 36.26 31.43
N LEU A 209 -36.19 36.94 30.28
CA LEU A 209 -36.47 38.37 30.15
C LEU A 209 -37.75 38.62 29.36
N SER A 210 -38.80 39.10 30.04
CA SER A 210 -40.05 39.49 29.40
C SER A 210 -39.97 40.85 28.68
N PHE A 211 -40.55 40.95 27.49
CA PHE A 211 -40.66 42.18 26.70
C PHE A 211 -41.82 42.13 25.70
N THR A 212 -42.24 43.29 25.20
CA THR A 212 -43.26 43.40 24.14
C THR A 212 -42.61 43.65 22.77
N ALA A 213 -43.31 43.29 21.69
CA ALA A 213 -42.95 43.61 20.31
C ALA A 213 -42.62 45.11 20.15
N GLY A 214 -41.60 45.42 19.35
CA GLY A 214 -41.04 46.76 19.19
C GLY A 214 -40.05 47.19 20.28
N THR A 215 -39.89 46.45 21.39
CA THR A 215 -38.89 46.77 22.42
C THR A 215 -37.48 46.56 21.88
N GLN A 216 -36.59 47.54 22.09
CA GLN A 216 -35.17 47.38 21.81
C GLN A 216 -34.43 46.71 22.98
N ILE A 217 -33.70 45.66 22.67
CA ILE A 217 -32.95 44.82 23.60
C ILE A 217 -31.48 44.90 23.23
N THR A 218 -30.64 45.30 24.19
CA THR A 218 -29.20 45.33 23.97
C THR A 218 -28.63 43.93 24.20
N ILE A 219 -28.07 43.32 23.16
CA ILE A 219 -27.57 41.95 23.25
C ILE A 219 -26.23 41.94 23.99
N THR A 220 -26.14 41.13 25.05
CA THR A 220 -24.94 41.02 25.88
C THR A 220 -24.17 39.73 25.66
N ASN A 221 -24.83 38.65 25.22
CA ASN A 221 -24.21 37.37 24.86
C ASN A 221 -25.10 36.54 23.92
N LYS A 222 -24.58 36.17 22.73
CA LYS A 222 -25.25 35.27 21.77
C LYS A 222 -24.86 33.79 21.92
N ASN A 223 -23.83 33.48 22.71
CA ASN A 223 -23.22 32.13 22.79
C ASN A 223 -23.74 31.34 23.99
N ILE A 224 -25.06 31.16 24.11
CA ILE A 224 -25.68 30.44 25.24
C ILE A 224 -26.20 29.05 24.82
N GLY A 225 -26.53 28.87 23.55
CA GLY A 225 -26.94 27.59 22.98
C GLY A 225 -28.45 27.50 22.72
N ASP A 226 -28.85 26.47 21.97
CA ASP A 226 -30.23 26.05 21.73
C ASP A 226 -31.23 27.15 21.29
N GLY A 227 -30.74 28.20 20.61
CA GLY A 227 -31.55 29.29 20.07
C GLY A 227 -31.91 30.38 21.08
N TRP A 228 -31.19 30.49 22.20
CA TRP A 228 -31.38 31.52 23.23
C TRP A 228 -30.20 32.50 23.31
N TRP A 229 -30.51 33.78 23.48
CA TRP A 229 -29.56 34.86 23.71
C TRP A 229 -29.79 35.51 25.09
N GLU A 230 -28.78 36.19 25.62
CA GLU A 230 -28.90 37.03 26.82
C GLU A 230 -28.74 38.50 26.45
N GLY A 231 -29.66 39.32 26.91
CA GLY A 231 -29.63 40.77 26.71
C GLY A 231 -30.24 41.52 27.86
N GLU A 232 -30.27 42.83 27.70
CA GLU A 232 -30.77 43.76 28.70
C GLU A 232 -31.75 44.73 28.05
N CYS A 233 -32.95 44.86 28.62
CA CYS A 233 -33.92 45.87 28.27
C CYS A 233 -34.62 46.40 29.53
N GLN A 234 -34.94 47.69 29.54
CA GLN A 234 -35.65 48.36 30.66
C GLN A 234 -34.99 48.18 32.05
N GLY A 235 -33.67 47.92 32.10
CA GLY A 235 -32.92 47.72 33.35
C GLY A 235 -32.97 46.30 33.93
N SER A 236 -33.62 45.37 33.24
CA SER A 236 -33.62 43.93 33.55
C SER A 236 -32.79 43.17 32.51
N ARG A 237 -32.04 42.17 32.98
CA ARG A 237 -31.19 41.31 32.15
C ARG A 237 -31.61 39.85 32.31
N GLY A 238 -31.70 39.13 31.21
CA GLY A 238 -32.09 37.72 31.20
C GLY A 238 -32.05 37.09 29.81
N LEU A 239 -32.50 35.85 29.76
CA LEU A 239 -32.53 35.01 28.56
C LEU A 239 -33.80 35.22 27.73
N PHE A 240 -33.68 35.16 26.40
CA PHE A 240 -34.81 35.16 25.49
C PHE A 240 -34.50 34.42 24.17
N PRO A 241 -35.52 33.97 23.41
CA PRO A 241 -35.30 33.26 22.15
C PRO A 241 -34.81 34.19 21.03
N GLU A 242 -33.80 33.74 20.28
CA GLU A 242 -33.26 34.42 19.08
C GLU A 242 -34.35 34.69 18.03
N SER A 243 -35.28 33.75 17.83
CA SER A 243 -36.35 33.83 16.84
C SER A 243 -37.41 34.90 17.13
N TYR A 244 -37.38 35.54 18.31
CA TYR A 244 -38.33 36.57 18.72
C TYR A 244 -37.81 38.00 18.47
N VAL A 245 -36.59 38.17 17.94
CA VAL A 245 -35.95 39.48 17.75
C VAL A 245 -35.27 39.61 16.39
N GLU A 246 -35.12 40.84 15.89
CA GLU A 246 -34.37 41.16 14.67
C GLU A 246 -33.22 42.13 14.99
N VAL A 247 -32.00 41.81 14.56
CA VAL A 247 -30.80 42.63 14.79
C VAL A 247 -30.71 43.72 13.71
N GLY A 248 -30.88 44.99 14.10
CA GLY A 248 -30.97 46.09 13.15
C GLY A 248 -29.61 46.63 12.68
N ALA A 249 -29.39 46.63 11.37
CA ALA A 249 -28.28 47.36 10.72
C ALA A 249 -28.80 48.63 10.03
N GLN A 250 -28.31 49.80 10.44
CA GLN A 250 -28.56 51.10 9.78
C GLN A 250 -27.29 51.52 9.01
N GLY A 251 -27.32 52.04 7.78
CA GLY A 251 -28.39 52.22 6.77
C GLY A 251 -27.72 52.21 5.38
N ALA A 252 -28.32 52.65 4.28
CA ALA A 252 -29.58 53.36 4.08
C ALA A 252 -30.23 52.95 2.73
N TYR A 253 -31.41 53.51 2.47
CA TYR A 253 -32.44 52.97 1.60
C TYR A 253 -32.49 53.70 0.25
N ASP A 254 -32.70 52.97 -0.84
CA ASP A 254 -33.51 53.46 -1.96
C ASP A 254 -34.42 52.34 -2.46
N SER A 255 -35.61 52.72 -2.91
CA SER A 255 -36.77 51.83 -3.07
C SER A 255 -36.83 51.11 -4.41
N GLY A 256 -37.06 49.79 -4.38
CA GLY A 256 -37.39 48.97 -5.55
C GLY A 256 -38.18 47.74 -5.11
N SER A 257 -39.39 47.59 -5.66
CA SER A 257 -40.36 46.52 -5.34
C SER A 257 -39.89 45.12 -5.76
N ASP A 258 -40.39 44.10 -5.05
CA ASP A 258 -40.41 42.70 -5.49
C ASP A 258 -40.98 42.57 -6.92
N PHE A 259 -40.11 42.39 -7.92
CA PHE A 259 -40.39 41.80 -9.22
C PHE A 259 -39.06 41.33 -9.84
N ASP A 260 -38.70 40.07 -9.60
CA ASP A 260 -37.64 39.36 -10.35
C ASP A 260 -38.27 38.06 -10.93
N ASP A 261 -39.41 38.24 -11.60
CA ASP A 261 -40.05 37.24 -12.46
C ASP A 261 -39.54 37.46 -13.90
N ASP A 262 -38.29 37.04 -14.15
CA ASP A 262 -37.59 37.32 -15.41
C ASP A 262 -36.51 36.26 -15.74
N ASP A 263 -36.94 35.00 -15.87
CA ASP A 263 -36.06 33.84 -16.11
C ASP A 263 -36.40 33.08 -17.43
N ASP A 264 -36.36 33.75 -18.60
CA ASP A 264 -36.29 33.05 -19.91
C ASP A 264 -35.50 33.78 -21.03
N ASP A 265 -34.87 34.92 -20.74
CA ASP A 265 -34.50 35.91 -21.77
C ASP A 265 -33.09 35.75 -22.40
N TRP A 266 -32.70 34.55 -22.82
CA TRP A 266 -31.31 34.24 -23.24
C TRP A 266 -31.06 34.22 -24.75
N ASP A 267 -32.04 34.64 -25.54
CA ASP A 267 -32.23 34.04 -26.87
C ASP A 267 -32.39 35.02 -28.05
N ASP A 268 -32.24 36.33 -27.81
CA ASP A 268 -32.27 37.34 -28.87
C ASP A 268 -30.87 37.90 -29.19
N ASP A 269 -30.22 37.34 -30.20
CA ASP A 269 -29.31 38.08 -31.09
C ASP A 269 -29.20 37.37 -32.48
N MET A 270 -29.51 38.14 -33.54
CA MET A 270 -29.31 37.89 -34.99
C MET A 270 -30.49 37.32 -35.84
N PRO A 271 -30.59 37.73 -37.14
CA PRO A 271 -31.86 38.25 -37.66
C PRO A 271 -32.62 37.33 -38.64
N ALA A 272 -33.93 37.58 -38.76
CA ALA A 272 -34.84 36.92 -39.69
C ALA A 272 -34.87 37.55 -41.11
N PRO A 273 -35.18 36.77 -42.16
CA PRO A 273 -35.57 37.29 -43.48
C PRO A 273 -37.07 37.67 -43.52
N PRO A 274 -37.51 38.57 -44.43
CA PRO A 274 -38.90 39.04 -44.53
C PRO A 274 -39.65 38.38 -45.73
N PRO A 275 -40.91 38.74 -46.06
CA PRO A 275 -42.10 38.32 -45.30
C PRO A 275 -43.24 37.77 -46.21
N ASP A 276 -44.15 36.96 -45.66
CA ASP A 276 -45.52 36.72 -46.15
C ASP A 276 -46.23 35.77 -45.16
N ALA A 277 -47.55 35.72 -44.96
CA ALA A 277 -48.61 36.75 -44.88
C ALA A 277 -49.88 36.07 -44.30
N HIS A 278 -50.68 36.80 -43.49
CA HIS A 278 -51.99 36.38 -42.93
C HIS A 278 -51.97 35.22 -41.88
N ASP A 279 -52.87 35.12 -40.89
CA ASP A 279 -54.07 35.91 -40.56
C ASP A 279 -54.35 36.00 -39.03
N MET A 280 -55.31 36.85 -38.65
CA MET A 280 -55.89 37.14 -37.32
C MET A 280 -56.35 35.88 -36.54
N GLY A 281 -56.58 35.86 -35.22
CA GLY A 281 -56.55 36.81 -34.09
C GLY A 281 -56.98 36.00 -32.83
N GLY A 282 -56.76 36.37 -31.57
CA GLY A 282 -56.73 37.70 -30.96
C GLY A 282 -57.93 37.90 -30.03
N TYR A 283 -57.97 37.26 -28.86
CA TYR A 283 -58.91 37.61 -27.77
C TYR A 283 -58.30 37.44 -26.37
N SER A 284 -58.52 38.46 -25.54
CA SER A 284 -58.13 38.54 -24.13
C SER A 284 -59.19 37.94 -23.20
N ALA A 285 -58.81 37.51 -22.00
CA ALA A 285 -59.72 37.00 -20.97
C ALA A 285 -59.70 37.90 -19.72
N HIS A 286 -60.88 38.37 -19.31
CA HIS A 286 -61.10 39.22 -18.14
C HIS A 286 -61.18 38.45 -16.81
N ALA A 287 -61.04 39.18 -15.71
CA ALA A 287 -61.31 38.71 -14.34
C ALA A 287 -62.80 38.34 -14.11
N PRO A 288 -63.10 37.46 -13.13
CA PRO A 288 -64.48 37.10 -12.77
C PRO A 288 -65.04 37.91 -11.60
N ASP A 289 -66.36 38.12 -11.60
CA ASP A 289 -67.16 38.60 -10.47
C ASP A 289 -68.34 37.62 -10.19
N GLN A 290 -69.14 37.92 -9.18
CA GLN A 290 -70.04 37.04 -8.43
C GLN A 290 -71.14 36.26 -9.20
N GLY A 291 -71.14 34.95 -8.96
CA GLY A 291 -72.28 34.12 -8.54
C GLY A 291 -73.66 34.19 -9.23
N THR A 292 -74.11 33.07 -9.78
CA THR A 292 -75.50 32.57 -9.64
C THR A 292 -75.59 31.07 -9.95
N ALA A 293 -76.67 30.41 -9.52
CA ALA A 293 -76.76 28.95 -9.42
C ALA A 293 -77.40 28.24 -10.63
N GLY A 294 -76.99 26.98 -10.86
CA GLY A 294 -77.62 26.01 -11.77
C GLY A 294 -77.14 24.59 -11.46
N THR A 295 -78.06 23.66 -11.22
CA THR A 295 -77.83 22.26 -10.81
C THR A 295 -77.56 21.35 -12.04
N ASP A 296 -77.04 20.10 -11.98
CA ASP A 296 -77.34 18.99 -11.06
C ASP A 296 -76.27 17.87 -10.95
N HIS A 297 -76.20 17.28 -9.75
CA HIS A 297 -75.89 15.88 -9.37
C HIS A 297 -74.79 15.04 -10.06
N PHE A 298 -73.79 14.61 -9.27
CA PHE A 298 -73.73 13.22 -8.73
C PHE A 298 -72.74 13.06 -7.55
N GLY A 299 -73.12 12.26 -6.54
CA GLY A 299 -72.18 11.58 -5.61
C GLY A 299 -71.62 12.35 -4.40
N ARG A 300 -72.21 12.17 -3.22
CA ARG A 300 -71.56 12.52 -1.94
C ARG A 300 -70.48 11.49 -1.57
N SER A 301 -69.27 11.95 -1.25
CA SER A 301 -68.40 11.28 -0.27
C SER A 301 -67.99 12.30 0.81
N ALA A 302 -67.72 11.84 2.02
CA ALA A 302 -67.68 12.68 3.20
C ALA A 302 -66.43 13.56 3.30
N THR A 303 -66.63 14.81 3.74
CA THR A 303 -65.56 15.79 3.94
C THR A 303 -64.68 15.42 5.13
N LEU A 304 -63.61 14.65 4.90
CA LEU A 304 -62.52 14.52 5.87
C LEU A 304 -61.94 15.90 6.17
N LYS A 305 -62.06 16.36 7.42
CA LYS A 305 -61.46 17.61 7.91
C LYS A 305 -59.94 17.49 7.85
N ARG A 306 -59.34 18.05 6.79
CA ARG A 306 -57.90 18.15 6.57
C ARG A 306 -57.23 19.04 7.63
N SER A 307 -56.91 18.46 8.78
CA SER A 307 -55.93 19.00 9.74
C SER A 307 -54.51 18.79 9.19
N VAL A 308 -54.18 19.50 8.10
CA VAL A 308 -52.90 19.37 7.39
C VAL A 308 -51.95 20.44 7.90
N ASN A 309 -50.88 20.03 8.57
CA ASN A 309 -49.77 20.92 8.87
C ASN A 309 -48.96 21.16 7.58
N ARG A 310 -49.42 22.14 6.79
CA ARG A 310 -49.02 22.42 5.39
C ARG A 310 -47.54 22.79 5.21
N PHE A 311 -46.79 22.87 6.30
CA PHE A 311 -45.37 23.22 6.35
C PHE A 311 -44.43 22.01 6.46
N SER A 312 -44.95 20.79 6.71
CA SER A 312 -44.10 19.60 6.87
C SER A 312 -43.46 19.16 5.54
N THR A 313 -42.24 18.63 5.62
CA THR A 313 -41.50 18.10 4.45
C THR A 313 -42.26 16.97 3.75
N PHE A 314 -42.95 16.13 4.51
CA PHE A 314 -43.79 15.03 4.02
C PHE A 314 -44.95 15.52 3.12
N VAL A 315 -45.56 16.66 3.47
CA VAL A 315 -46.62 17.31 2.65
C VAL A 315 -46.00 17.99 1.43
N LYS A 316 -44.86 18.69 1.59
CA LYS A 316 -44.17 19.37 0.48
C LYS A 316 -43.64 18.40 -0.59
N ALA A 317 -43.14 17.23 -0.19
CA ALA A 317 -42.68 16.17 -1.10
C ALA A 317 -43.84 15.38 -1.75
N GLY A 318 -45.10 15.69 -1.44
CA GLY A 318 -46.27 15.00 -1.97
C GLY A 318 -46.43 13.53 -1.52
N ALA A 319 -45.57 13.03 -0.63
CA ALA A 319 -45.63 11.65 -0.14
C ALA A 319 -46.97 11.31 0.54
N GLU A 320 -47.60 12.28 1.21
CA GLU A 320 -48.97 12.14 1.75
C GLU A 320 -50.01 11.87 0.66
N ALA A 321 -49.90 12.54 -0.50
CA ALA A 321 -50.82 12.36 -1.62
C ALA A 321 -50.62 11.00 -2.32
N PHE A 322 -49.39 10.48 -2.35
CA PHE A 322 -49.12 9.11 -2.79
C PHE A 322 -49.73 8.09 -1.81
N LEU A 323 -49.40 8.19 -0.52
CA LEU A 323 -49.85 7.28 0.54
C LEU A 323 -51.38 7.15 0.59
N LEU A 324 -52.10 8.28 0.54
CA LEU A 324 -53.56 8.32 0.53
C LEU A 324 -54.20 7.98 -0.84
N GLY A 325 -53.42 7.63 -1.86
CA GLY A 325 -53.94 7.24 -3.18
C GLY A 325 -54.51 8.39 -4.01
N ALA A 326 -54.23 9.64 -3.65
CA ALA A 326 -54.69 10.83 -4.36
C ALA A 326 -53.82 11.17 -5.61
N THR A 327 -53.08 10.18 -6.14
CA THR A 327 -52.22 10.32 -7.32
C THR A 327 -52.91 9.78 -8.57
N LYS A 328 -52.72 10.45 -9.71
CA LYS A 328 -53.33 10.04 -10.99
C LYS A 328 -52.83 8.66 -11.40
N ASP A 329 -53.70 7.82 -11.96
CA ASP A 329 -53.27 6.56 -12.58
C ASP A 329 -52.79 6.78 -14.01
N ILE A 330 -51.60 6.27 -14.29
CA ILE A 330 -50.86 6.44 -15.53
C ILE A 330 -50.18 5.11 -15.84
N SER A 331 -50.29 4.65 -17.10
CA SER A 331 -49.53 3.49 -17.57
C SER A 331 -48.03 3.84 -17.60
N ILE A 332 -47.22 2.98 -17.00
CA ILE A 332 -45.77 3.17 -16.84
C ILE A 332 -45.07 2.30 -17.88
N ASP A 333 -44.13 2.89 -18.61
CA ASP A 333 -43.23 2.15 -19.49
C ASP A 333 -42.31 1.25 -18.64
N PRO A 334 -42.22 -0.06 -18.88
CA PRO A 334 -41.32 -0.95 -18.16
C PRO A 334 -39.85 -0.47 -18.11
N MET A 335 -39.37 0.29 -19.10
CA MET A 335 -38.01 0.85 -19.10
C MET A 335 -37.81 1.97 -18.06
N LEU A 336 -38.89 2.64 -17.65
CA LEU A 336 -38.88 3.70 -16.63
C LEU A 336 -39.03 3.19 -15.21
N VAL A 337 -39.37 1.91 -15.01
CA VAL A 337 -39.41 1.27 -13.68
C VAL A 337 -38.00 1.27 -13.10
N ILE A 338 -37.91 1.67 -11.83
CA ILE A 338 -36.69 1.67 -11.03
C ILE A 338 -36.72 0.40 -10.17
N HIS A 339 -35.86 -0.55 -10.52
CA HIS A 339 -35.80 -1.83 -9.84
C HIS A 339 -35.00 -1.75 -8.54
N VAL A 340 -35.53 -2.44 -7.53
CA VAL A 340 -34.93 -2.68 -6.23
C VAL A 340 -34.55 -4.17 -6.17
N GLU A 341 -33.40 -4.47 -5.57
CA GLU A 341 -32.92 -5.84 -5.37
C GLU A 341 -32.62 -6.12 -3.90
N GLU A 342 -32.71 -7.40 -3.51
CA GLU A 342 -32.40 -7.86 -2.14
C GLU A 342 -30.88 -7.91 -1.95
N GLY A 343 -30.35 -7.03 -1.09
CA GLY A 343 -28.97 -7.01 -0.66
C GLY A 343 -28.72 -7.82 0.62
N GLN A 344 -27.45 -7.99 1.01
CA GLN A 344 -27.10 -8.69 2.26
C GLN A 344 -27.63 -7.98 3.53
N ASP A 345 -27.73 -6.64 3.48
CA ASP A 345 -28.15 -5.79 4.60
C ASP A 345 -29.60 -5.26 4.45
N GLY A 346 -30.33 -5.71 3.41
CA GLY A 346 -31.69 -5.28 3.06
C GLY A 346 -31.82 -4.75 1.62
N PRO A 347 -32.94 -4.07 1.29
CA PRO A 347 -33.21 -3.56 -0.05
C PRO A 347 -32.16 -2.56 -0.53
N ARG A 348 -31.76 -2.65 -1.80
CA ARG A 348 -30.84 -1.70 -2.44
C ARG A 348 -31.23 -1.40 -3.89
N TRP A 349 -30.76 -0.26 -4.40
CA TRP A 349 -30.91 0.10 -5.82
C TRP A 349 -30.23 -0.94 -6.72
N GLN A 350 -30.94 -1.44 -7.75
CA GLN A 350 -30.33 -2.29 -8.76
C GLN A 350 -29.28 -1.48 -9.55
N LEU A 351 -28.06 -2.02 -9.66
CA LEU A 351 -26.98 -1.41 -10.42
C LEU A 351 -27.24 -1.53 -11.93
N ARG A 352 -27.58 -0.41 -12.57
CA ARG A 352 -27.60 -0.28 -14.04
C ARG A 352 -26.19 0.02 -14.56
N GLN A 353 -25.91 -0.32 -15.82
CA GLN A 353 -24.70 0.17 -16.50
C GLN A 353 -24.68 1.70 -16.43
N GLN A 354 -23.57 2.29 -15.98
CA GLN A 354 -23.47 3.74 -15.86
C GLN A 354 -23.56 4.38 -17.26
N PRO A 355 -24.53 5.28 -17.50
CA PRO A 355 -24.75 5.85 -18.83
C PRO A 355 -23.74 6.94 -19.20
N TYR A 356 -22.89 7.37 -18.25
CA TYR A 356 -21.92 8.44 -18.42
C TYR A 356 -20.51 8.02 -18.00
N GLY A 357 -19.50 8.59 -18.66
CA GLY A 357 -18.10 8.51 -18.25
C GLY A 357 -17.78 9.40 -17.05
N HIS A 358 -16.49 9.55 -16.74
CA HIS A 358 -16.05 10.61 -15.83
C HIS A 358 -16.24 11.96 -16.51
N ILE A 359 -16.99 12.84 -15.86
CA ILE A 359 -17.32 14.17 -16.36
C ILE A 359 -16.22 15.13 -15.92
N THR A 360 -15.67 15.91 -16.85
CA THR A 360 -14.78 17.03 -16.51
C THR A 360 -15.44 18.37 -16.78
N ILE A 361 -15.07 19.39 -16.01
CA ILE A 361 -15.56 20.76 -16.15
C ILE A 361 -14.37 21.70 -16.36
N GLU A 362 -14.41 22.51 -17.42
CA GLU A 362 -13.37 23.51 -17.72
C GLU A 362 -13.97 24.94 -17.74
N HIS A 363 -13.39 25.88 -16.99
CA HIS A 363 -13.76 27.29 -17.07
C HIS A 363 -13.40 27.88 -18.44
N CYS A 364 -14.38 28.53 -19.06
CA CYS A 364 -14.28 29.06 -20.42
C CYS A 364 -14.11 30.57 -20.49
N GLY A 365 -13.82 31.22 -19.35
CA GLY A 365 -13.82 32.67 -19.22
C GLY A 365 -15.21 33.27 -18.95
N ALA A 366 -15.21 34.53 -18.53
CA ALA A 366 -16.43 35.31 -18.42
C ALA A 366 -17.06 35.55 -19.80
N ARG A 367 -18.38 35.46 -19.86
CA ARG A 367 -19.21 35.82 -21.01
C ARG A 367 -20.13 36.98 -20.62
N SER A 368 -20.71 37.66 -21.61
CA SER A 368 -21.62 38.78 -21.38
C SER A 368 -23.04 38.47 -21.87
N LYS A 369 -24.02 39.03 -21.17
CA LYS A 369 -25.44 39.08 -21.53
C LYS A 369 -25.90 40.54 -21.58
N TYR A 370 -26.95 40.84 -22.34
CA TYR A 370 -27.51 42.18 -22.50
C TYR A 370 -26.48 43.19 -23.02
N LYS A 371 -25.80 42.86 -24.13
CA LYS A 371 -24.86 43.75 -24.85
C LYS A 371 -23.77 44.39 -23.98
N GLY A 372 -23.33 43.70 -22.92
CA GLY A 372 -22.32 44.19 -21.98
C GLY A 372 -22.79 44.28 -20.53
N LEU A 373 -24.09 44.45 -20.26
CA LEU A 373 -24.58 44.87 -18.93
C LEU A 373 -24.41 43.85 -17.79
N LYS A 374 -24.44 42.54 -18.07
CA LYS A 374 -24.28 41.49 -17.04
C LYS A 374 -23.28 40.45 -17.52
N SER A 375 -22.20 40.23 -16.78
CA SER A 375 -21.27 39.12 -17.02
C SER A 375 -21.64 37.87 -16.22
N TYR A 376 -21.23 36.70 -16.70
CA TYR A 376 -21.37 35.41 -16.02
C TYR A 376 -20.21 34.47 -16.40
N GLU A 377 -19.86 33.56 -15.50
CA GLU A 377 -18.87 32.52 -15.77
C GLU A 377 -19.51 31.36 -16.55
N ALA A 378 -18.84 30.94 -17.62
CA ALA A 378 -19.19 29.78 -18.42
C ALA A 378 -18.25 28.60 -18.13
N PHE A 379 -18.81 27.40 -18.13
CA PHE A 379 -18.12 26.15 -17.84
C PHE A 379 -18.45 25.12 -18.94
N LEU A 380 -17.44 24.52 -19.56
CA LEU A 380 -17.60 23.50 -20.58
C LEU A 380 -17.56 22.11 -19.92
N ILE A 381 -18.64 21.35 -20.11
CA ILE A 381 -18.76 19.99 -19.61
C ILE A 381 -18.31 19.03 -20.71
N LYS A 382 -17.37 18.13 -20.38
CA LYS A 382 -16.84 17.08 -21.26
C LYS A 382 -16.92 15.70 -20.60
N GLY A 383 -16.63 14.65 -21.37
CA GLY A 383 -16.47 13.27 -20.86
C GLY A 383 -17.77 12.52 -20.52
N ALA A 384 -18.90 13.22 -20.39
CA ALA A 384 -20.19 12.60 -20.08
C ALA A 384 -20.60 11.52 -21.10
N VAL A 385 -20.56 11.83 -22.40
CA VAL A 385 -20.72 10.88 -23.51
C VAL A 385 -19.61 11.16 -24.53
N PRO A 386 -18.98 10.13 -25.16
CA PRO A 386 -17.94 10.35 -26.15
C PRO A 386 -18.41 11.26 -27.30
N GLY A 387 -17.69 12.35 -27.55
CA GLY A 387 -18.00 13.32 -28.60
C GLY A 387 -19.11 14.33 -28.28
N THR A 388 -19.62 14.40 -27.03
CA THR A 388 -20.53 15.48 -26.60
C THR A 388 -19.83 16.48 -25.70
N GLU A 389 -20.01 17.78 -25.99
CA GLU A 389 -19.58 18.88 -25.13
C GLU A 389 -20.73 19.86 -24.89
N ALA A 390 -20.81 20.41 -23.68
CA ALA A 390 -21.94 21.23 -23.25
C ALA A 390 -21.51 22.44 -22.39
N GLU A 391 -21.60 23.66 -22.94
CA GLU A 391 -21.37 24.89 -22.17
C GLU A 391 -22.56 25.18 -21.23
N ARG A 392 -22.28 25.39 -19.93
CA ARG A 392 -23.25 25.67 -18.87
C ARG A 392 -22.75 26.80 -17.98
N ARG A 393 -23.69 27.59 -17.44
CA ARG A 393 -23.42 28.59 -16.38
C ARG A 393 -23.91 28.07 -15.05
N HIS A 394 -23.45 28.63 -13.93
CA HIS A 394 -23.87 28.21 -12.59
C HIS A 394 -25.41 28.20 -12.37
N LYS A 395 -26.18 29.13 -12.96
CA LYS A 395 -27.67 29.08 -12.96
C LYS A 395 -28.25 27.80 -13.62
N HIS A 396 -27.53 27.15 -14.54
CA HIS A 396 -27.98 25.89 -15.16
C HIS A 396 -27.72 24.69 -14.25
N PHE A 397 -26.62 24.69 -13.48
CA PHE A 397 -26.39 23.70 -12.42
C PHE A 397 -27.48 23.80 -11.34
N GLN A 398 -27.87 25.04 -10.98
CA GLN A 398 -29.00 25.30 -10.08
C GLN A 398 -30.31 24.73 -10.63
N TRP A 399 -30.65 25.04 -11.89
CA TRP A 399 -31.82 24.47 -12.54
C TRP A 399 -31.82 22.93 -12.53
N LEU A 400 -30.69 22.28 -12.82
CA LEU A 400 -30.59 20.82 -12.78
C LEU A 400 -30.85 20.29 -11.36
N HIS A 401 -30.16 20.84 -10.35
CA HIS A 401 -30.35 20.46 -8.95
C HIS A 401 -31.82 20.55 -8.54
N ASP A 402 -32.46 21.69 -8.81
CA ASP A 402 -33.84 21.94 -8.39
C ASP A 402 -34.82 21.01 -9.09
N ARG A 403 -34.63 20.73 -10.39
CA ARG A 403 -35.42 19.71 -11.11
C ARG A 403 -35.23 18.30 -10.58
N LEU A 404 -34.02 17.93 -10.12
CA LEU A 404 -33.80 16.64 -9.46
C LEU A 404 -34.48 16.59 -8.09
N VAL A 405 -34.44 17.66 -7.30
CA VAL A 405 -35.13 17.75 -5.99
C VAL A 405 -36.65 17.70 -6.16
N ASP A 406 -37.23 18.44 -7.12
CA ASP A 406 -38.66 18.44 -7.41
C ASP A 406 -39.18 17.06 -7.84
N LYS A 407 -38.36 16.30 -8.57
CA LYS A 407 -38.70 14.97 -9.08
C LYS A 407 -38.51 13.88 -8.03
N TYR A 408 -37.32 13.77 -7.47
CA TYR A 408 -36.89 12.61 -6.68
C TYR A 408 -37.22 12.76 -5.19
N SER A 409 -38.51 12.78 -4.89
CA SER A 409 -39.02 12.86 -3.53
C SER A 409 -38.56 11.69 -2.66
N CYS A 410 -38.07 11.98 -1.45
CA CYS A 410 -37.43 11.05 -0.50
C CYS A 410 -36.10 10.42 -0.96
N LEU A 411 -35.48 10.92 -2.05
CA LEU A 411 -34.12 10.55 -2.43
C LEU A 411 -33.10 11.58 -1.92
N CYS A 412 -31.86 11.16 -1.67
CA CYS A 412 -30.77 12.08 -1.30
C CYS A 412 -30.14 12.72 -2.54
N VAL A 413 -30.68 13.86 -2.99
CA VAL A 413 -30.02 14.67 -4.02
C VAL A 413 -28.81 15.39 -3.41
N PRO A 414 -27.58 15.21 -3.94
CA PRO A 414 -26.41 15.91 -3.42
C PRO A 414 -26.59 17.43 -3.41
N PRO A 415 -26.34 18.13 -2.28
CA PRO A 415 -26.48 19.57 -2.24
C PRO A 415 -25.43 20.21 -3.13
N MET A 416 -25.86 21.23 -3.87
CA MET A 416 -25.00 21.96 -4.79
C MET A 416 -23.97 22.83 -4.04
N PRO A 417 -22.73 22.95 -4.56
CA PRO A 417 -21.75 23.90 -4.04
C PRO A 417 -22.26 25.34 -4.07
N GLY A 418 -22.32 25.98 -2.91
CA GLY A 418 -22.82 27.35 -2.78
C GLY A 418 -21.94 28.41 -3.47
N LYS A 419 -22.55 29.57 -3.77
CA LYS A 419 -21.82 30.79 -4.11
C LYS A 419 -21.20 31.44 -2.86
N GLU A 420 -20.27 30.75 -2.21
CA GLU A 420 -19.54 31.34 -1.10
C GLU A 420 -18.80 32.60 -1.57
N TYR A 421 -19.09 33.74 -0.93
CA TYR A 421 -18.34 34.99 -1.08
C TYR A 421 -17.05 34.90 -0.25
N GLU A 422 -16.16 33.97 -0.59
CA GLU A 422 -14.75 34.28 -0.38
C GLU A 422 -14.43 35.56 -1.20
N SER A 423 -13.55 36.43 -0.70
CA SER A 423 -13.24 37.75 -1.28
C SER A 423 -13.02 37.73 -2.81
N LYS A 424 -13.78 38.53 -3.58
CA LYS A 424 -13.69 38.65 -5.05
C LYS A 424 -12.29 39.00 -5.60
N PHE A 425 -11.31 39.26 -4.73
CA PHE A 425 -9.92 39.61 -5.05
C PHE A 425 -8.94 38.42 -4.93
N ASN A 426 -9.42 37.20 -4.70
CA ASN A 426 -8.56 36.00 -4.66
C ASN A 426 -8.66 35.26 -6.00
N GLU A 427 -7.54 35.09 -6.70
CA GLU A 427 -7.51 34.56 -8.08
C GLU A 427 -7.99 33.10 -8.19
N ASN A 428 -7.99 32.35 -7.07
CA ASN A 428 -8.33 30.92 -7.02
C ASN A 428 -9.84 30.59 -6.93
N HIS A 429 -10.76 31.56 -6.90
CA HIS A 429 -12.19 31.28 -6.62
C HIS A 429 -12.97 30.66 -7.77
N VAL A 430 -12.56 30.91 -9.00
CA VAL A 430 -13.17 30.26 -10.17
C VAL A 430 -12.76 28.79 -10.20
N LYS A 431 -11.47 28.50 -9.99
CA LYS A 431 -10.92 27.14 -9.96
C LYS A 431 -11.52 26.26 -8.85
N LYS A 432 -11.58 26.75 -7.60
CA LYS A 432 -12.29 26.05 -6.51
C LYS A 432 -13.75 25.73 -6.86
N ARG A 433 -14.42 26.62 -7.63
CA ARG A 433 -15.83 26.42 -8.02
C ARG A 433 -15.96 25.38 -9.14
N GLU A 434 -15.03 25.36 -10.09
CA GLU A 434 -14.90 24.33 -11.13
C GLU A 434 -14.75 22.94 -10.48
N GLU A 435 -13.73 22.77 -9.63
CA GLU A 435 -13.45 21.52 -8.88
C GLU A 435 -14.68 21.04 -8.08
N ARG A 436 -15.32 21.94 -7.32
CA ARG A 436 -16.53 21.60 -6.54
C ARG A 436 -17.72 21.23 -7.43
N LEU A 437 -17.94 21.90 -8.56
CA LEU A 437 -19.02 21.57 -9.49
C LEU A 437 -18.76 20.24 -10.21
N GLU A 438 -17.49 19.91 -10.50
CA GLU A 438 -17.08 18.65 -11.11
C GLU A 438 -17.33 17.48 -10.17
N ALA A 439 -16.90 17.60 -8.90
CA ALA A 439 -17.18 16.61 -7.86
C ALA A 439 -18.70 16.38 -7.70
N TRP A 440 -19.48 17.46 -7.65
CA TRP A 440 -20.94 17.41 -7.53
C TRP A 440 -21.61 16.69 -8.72
N ILE A 441 -21.31 17.08 -9.97
CA ILE A 441 -21.96 16.46 -11.14
C ILE A 441 -21.57 15.00 -11.31
N ASN A 442 -20.32 14.62 -10.98
CA ASN A 442 -19.91 13.22 -10.98
C ASN A 442 -20.64 12.41 -9.89
N ARG A 443 -20.87 12.98 -8.71
CA ARG A 443 -21.66 12.30 -7.65
C ARG A 443 -23.10 12.07 -8.09
N VAL A 444 -23.74 13.07 -8.71
CA VAL A 444 -25.09 12.95 -9.29
C VAL A 444 -25.13 11.88 -10.40
N ALA A 445 -24.19 11.92 -11.34
CA ALA A 445 -24.13 10.99 -12.47
C ALA A 445 -23.85 9.53 -12.07
N ARG A 446 -23.12 9.31 -10.96
CA ARG A 446 -22.80 7.97 -10.43
C ARG A 446 -23.92 7.34 -9.59
N HIS A 447 -24.92 8.12 -9.18
CA HIS A 447 -26.04 7.62 -8.38
C HIS A 447 -26.98 6.74 -9.23
N PRO A 448 -27.35 5.51 -8.81
CA PRO A 448 -28.14 4.57 -9.63
C PRO A 448 -29.46 5.12 -10.17
N VAL A 449 -30.17 5.91 -9.36
CA VAL A 449 -31.43 6.58 -9.74
C VAL A 449 -31.21 7.90 -10.48
N LEU A 450 -30.54 8.91 -9.87
CA LEU A 450 -30.32 10.23 -10.50
C LEU A 450 -29.53 10.14 -11.82
N GLY A 451 -28.50 9.29 -11.86
CA GLY A 451 -27.69 9.06 -13.06
C GLY A 451 -28.48 8.47 -14.23
N ALA A 452 -29.61 7.80 -13.95
CA ALA A 452 -30.51 7.27 -14.96
C ALA A 452 -31.56 8.30 -15.45
N ASP A 453 -31.53 9.55 -14.97
CA ASP A 453 -32.51 10.56 -15.39
C ASP A 453 -32.32 10.97 -16.87
N VAL A 454 -33.33 10.67 -17.67
CA VAL A 454 -33.32 10.85 -19.14
C VAL A 454 -33.82 12.21 -19.63
N LEU A 455 -34.36 13.06 -18.74
CA LEU A 455 -34.98 14.34 -19.11
C LEU A 455 -34.16 15.55 -18.66
N ALA A 456 -33.83 15.69 -17.37
CA ALA A 456 -33.06 16.80 -16.85
C ALA A 456 -31.54 16.53 -16.96
N LEU A 457 -31.03 15.44 -16.40
CA LEU A 457 -29.59 15.16 -16.34
C LEU A 457 -29.02 14.87 -17.74
N LYS A 458 -29.64 13.96 -18.49
CA LYS A 458 -29.20 13.63 -19.86
C LYS A 458 -29.19 14.85 -20.79
N HIS A 459 -30.21 15.71 -20.70
CA HIS A 459 -30.26 16.96 -21.47
C HIS A 459 -29.19 17.94 -21.01
N PHE A 460 -29.02 18.10 -19.70
CA PHE A 460 -27.96 18.93 -19.12
C PHE A 460 -26.57 18.53 -19.62
N LEU A 461 -26.27 17.23 -19.71
CA LEU A 461 -24.95 16.73 -20.12
C LEU A 461 -24.74 16.66 -21.64
N THR A 462 -25.76 16.36 -22.45
CA THR A 462 -25.59 16.05 -23.88
C THR A 462 -26.11 17.11 -24.86
N CYS A 463 -26.82 18.14 -24.42
CA CYS A 463 -27.27 19.21 -25.31
C CYS A 463 -26.09 20.11 -25.70
N SER A 464 -25.66 19.98 -26.96
CA SER A 464 -24.46 20.61 -27.53
C SER A 464 -24.40 22.13 -27.32
N THR A 465 -23.19 22.65 -27.13
CA THR A 465 -22.90 24.09 -27.12
C THR A 465 -23.40 24.75 -28.42
N GLY A 466 -24.23 25.80 -28.27
CA GLY A 466 -24.77 26.60 -29.39
C GLY A 466 -26.22 26.31 -29.81
N ASP A 467 -26.83 25.19 -29.37
CA ASP A 467 -28.21 24.84 -29.72
C ASP A 467 -29.22 25.34 -28.66
N ALA A 468 -29.48 26.66 -28.68
CA ALA A 468 -30.37 27.32 -27.72
C ALA A 468 -31.83 26.84 -27.82
N THR A 469 -32.32 26.54 -29.03
CA THR A 469 -33.68 26.04 -29.26
C THR A 469 -33.89 24.68 -28.62
N ARG A 470 -32.97 23.73 -28.84
CA ARG A 470 -33.01 22.41 -28.19
C ARG A 470 -32.82 22.53 -26.68
N TRP A 471 -31.96 23.44 -26.22
CA TRP A 471 -31.78 23.72 -24.79
C TRP A 471 -33.11 24.11 -24.12
N LYS A 472 -33.82 25.10 -24.67
CA LYS A 472 -35.14 25.54 -24.16
C LYS A 472 -36.20 24.46 -24.22
N GLN A 473 -36.24 23.67 -25.30
CA GLN A 473 -37.22 22.60 -25.43
C GLN A 473 -37.01 21.51 -24.35
N GLY A 474 -35.79 21.00 -24.20
CA GLY A 474 -35.49 19.98 -23.19
C GLY A 474 -35.65 20.48 -21.75
N LYS A 475 -35.43 21.78 -21.48
CA LYS A 475 -35.80 22.40 -20.19
C LYS A 475 -37.30 22.24 -19.91
N ARG A 476 -38.14 22.66 -20.88
CA ARG A 476 -39.61 22.63 -20.78
C ARG A 476 -40.16 21.20 -20.71
N ASP A 477 -39.49 20.24 -21.33
CA ASP A 477 -39.88 18.83 -21.28
C ASP A 477 -39.56 18.21 -19.92
N ALA A 478 -38.40 18.52 -19.32
CA ALA A 478 -38.07 18.13 -17.95
C ALA A 478 -38.98 18.79 -16.89
N GLU A 479 -39.35 20.06 -17.10
CA GLU A 479 -40.30 20.80 -16.23
C GLU A 479 -41.75 20.27 -16.32
N LYS A 480 -42.07 19.52 -17.38
CA LYS A 480 -43.39 18.89 -17.61
C LYS A 480 -43.38 17.38 -17.40
N ASP A 481 -42.36 16.83 -16.73
CA ASP A 481 -42.28 15.40 -16.43
C ASP A 481 -43.56 14.94 -15.69
N ARG A 482 -44.11 13.82 -16.16
CA ARG A 482 -45.34 13.22 -15.63
C ARG A 482 -45.11 12.51 -14.30
N PHE A 483 -43.85 12.32 -13.90
CA PHE A 483 -43.42 11.60 -12.70
C PHE A 483 -42.84 12.51 -11.60
N LEU A 484 -43.11 13.82 -11.62
CA LEU A 484 -42.68 14.75 -10.56
C LEU A 484 -43.34 14.46 -9.20
N GLY A 485 -42.61 14.75 -8.12
CA GLY A 485 -43.10 14.67 -6.74
C GLY A 485 -43.73 13.31 -6.38
N ALA A 486 -44.99 13.33 -5.92
CA ALA A 486 -45.75 12.15 -5.53
C ALA A 486 -45.87 11.05 -6.60
N MET A 487 -45.69 11.40 -7.89
CA MET A 487 -45.78 10.43 -8.98
C MET A 487 -44.52 9.58 -9.14
N PHE A 488 -43.37 10.03 -8.61
CA PHE A 488 -42.09 9.30 -8.62
C PHE A 488 -42.20 7.94 -7.91
N PHE A 489 -42.92 7.87 -6.79
CA PHE A 489 -43.10 6.61 -6.04
C PHE A 489 -43.76 5.50 -6.86
N LYS A 490 -44.54 5.82 -7.91
CA LYS A 490 -45.11 4.81 -8.82
C LYS A 490 -44.07 4.14 -9.71
N LEU A 491 -42.88 4.74 -9.90
CA LEU A 491 -41.80 4.13 -10.67
C LEU A 491 -41.04 3.04 -9.91
N ILE A 492 -41.20 2.93 -8.59
CA ILE A 492 -40.44 1.98 -7.76
C ILE A 492 -41.04 0.58 -7.88
N SER A 493 -40.22 -0.41 -8.23
CA SER A 493 -40.62 -1.82 -8.27
C SER A 493 -40.99 -2.35 -6.88
N GLN A 494 -42.00 -3.22 -6.80
CA GLN A 494 -42.35 -3.96 -5.58
C GLN A 494 -41.76 -5.39 -5.57
N ASP A 495 -40.69 -5.62 -6.33
CA ASP A 495 -40.05 -6.93 -6.52
C ASP A 495 -39.42 -7.49 -5.22
N VAL A 496 -39.16 -6.60 -4.25
CA VAL A 496 -38.55 -6.88 -2.95
C VAL A 496 -39.52 -6.52 -1.84
N ARG A 497 -39.66 -7.40 -0.84
CA ARG A 497 -40.53 -7.16 0.32
C ARG A 497 -39.84 -6.24 1.33
N CYS A 498 -40.54 -5.21 1.80
CA CYS A 498 -40.07 -4.36 2.89
C CYS A 498 -39.76 -5.20 4.16
N PRO A 499 -38.57 -5.04 4.79
CA PRO A 499 -38.26 -5.69 6.05
C PRO A 499 -39.18 -5.26 7.19
N THR A 500 -39.65 -6.22 8.01
CA THR A 500 -40.55 -5.98 9.14
C THR A 500 -39.91 -5.18 10.29
N ASP A 501 -38.61 -4.93 10.24
CA ASP A 501 -37.86 -4.09 11.19
C ASP A 501 -37.41 -2.75 10.57
N SER A 502 -38.02 -2.34 9.46
CA SER A 502 -37.71 -1.11 8.71
C SER A 502 -37.68 0.15 9.59
N ASP A 503 -38.73 0.43 10.37
CA ASP A 503 -38.79 1.58 11.28
C ASP A 503 -37.56 1.65 12.21
N LYS A 504 -37.23 0.52 12.83
CA LYS A 504 -36.09 0.42 13.75
C LYS A 504 -34.76 0.67 13.05
N ARG A 505 -34.59 0.22 11.81
CA ARG A 505 -33.37 0.50 11.01
C ARG A 505 -33.27 1.98 10.66
N ILE A 506 -34.39 2.60 10.30
CA ILE A 506 -34.48 4.02 9.94
C ILE A 506 -34.22 4.91 11.16
N ASP A 507 -34.73 4.54 12.34
CA ASP A 507 -34.44 5.22 13.60
C ASP A 507 -32.95 5.11 14.00
N GLN A 508 -32.37 3.91 13.93
CA GLN A 508 -30.93 3.71 14.16
C GLN A 508 -30.07 4.51 13.20
N PHE A 509 -30.53 4.66 11.95
CA PHE A 509 -29.86 5.49 10.95
C PHE A 509 -30.03 7.00 11.23
N ALA A 510 -31.18 7.43 11.76
CA ALA A 510 -31.39 8.82 12.19
C ALA A 510 -30.48 9.22 13.35
N ASP A 511 -30.29 8.33 14.32
CA ASP A 511 -29.33 8.49 15.41
C ASP A 511 -27.89 8.57 14.86
N PHE A 512 -27.54 7.66 13.93
CA PHE A 512 -26.24 7.68 13.24
C PHE A 512 -26.01 9.01 12.49
N VAL A 513 -26.99 9.51 11.72
CA VAL A 513 -26.90 10.77 10.97
C VAL A 513 -26.64 11.93 11.94
N THR A 514 -27.35 11.95 13.06
CA THR A 514 -27.23 12.99 14.10
C THR A 514 -25.84 13.02 14.75
N GLU A 515 -25.33 11.86 15.17
CA GLU A 515 -23.98 11.76 15.76
C GLU A 515 -22.87 11.98 14.72
N MET A 516 -23.07 11.57 13.47
CA MET A 516 -22.11 11.80 12.40
C MET A 516 -22.02 13.28 12.01
N LEU A 517 -23.14 14.02 11.99
CA LEU A 517 -23.14 15.48 11.78
C LEU A 517 -22.35 16.21 12.89
N LYS A 518 -22.56 15.85 14.16
CA LYS A 518 -21.79 16.39 15.30
C LYS A 518 -20.29 16.08 15.14
N THR A 519 -19.96 14.84 14.76
CA THR A 519 -18.58 14.37 14.60
C THR A 519 -17.87 15.05 13.43
N ALA A 520 -18.52 15.18 12.27
CA ALA A 520 -17.97 15.85 11.11
C ALA A 520 -17.71 17.34 11.41
N LYS A 521 -18.67 18.05 12.01
CA LYS A 521 -18.50 19.45 12.44
C LYS A 521 -17.30 19.61 13.38
N ARG A 522 -17.20 18.77 14.41
CA ARG A 522 -16.07 18.78 15.35
C ARG A 522 -14.72 18.54 14.66
N ASN A 523 -14.66 17.67 13.65
CA ASN A 523 -13.42 17.44 12.90
C ASN A 523 -13.06 18.61 11.99
N ILE A 524 -14.04 19.30 11.40
CA ILE A 524 -13.82 20.56 10.67
C ILE A 524 -13.27 21.63 11.62
N ASP A 525 -13.84 21.78 12.81
CA ASP A 525 -13.36 22.74 13.81
C ASP A 525 -11.91 22.45 14.26
N ILE A 526 -11.56 21.16 14.41
CA ILE A 526 -10.19 20.72 14.74
C ILE A 526 -9.21 21.00 13.59
N ALA A 527 -9.57 20.64 12.36
CA ALA A 527 -8.74 20.84 11.17
C ALA A 527 -8.53 22.33 10.89
N LYS A 528 -9.57 23.16 11.03
CA LYS A 528 -9.48 24.62 10.96
C LYS A 528 -8.55 25.17 12.02
N ALA A 529 -8.73 24.79 13.29
CA ALA A 529 -7.86 25.22 14.38
C ALA A 529 -6.41 24.70 14.24
N HIS A 530 -6.16 23.63 13.49
CA HIS A 530 -4.81 23.18 13.13
C HIS A 530 -4.23 24.04 11.99
N SER A 531 -4.97 24.21 10.89
CA SER A 531 -4.65 25.09 9.76
C SER A 531 -4.28 26.51 10.21
N ASP A 532 -5.14 27.13 11.04
CA ASP A 532 -4.91 28.47 11.59
C ASP A 532 -3.60 28.54 12.41
N ARG A 533 -3.26 27.47 13.16
CA ARG A 533 -2.01 27.37 13.92
C ARG A 533 -0.79 27.13 13.04
N MET A 534 -0.92 26.39 11.93
CA MET A 534 0.17 26.19 10.99
C MET A 534 0.52 27.50 10.28
N ALA A 535 -0.50 28.19 9.74
CA ALA A 535 -0.36 29.47 9.06
C ALA A 535 0.13 30.63 9.97
N SER A 536 -0.11 30.56 11.28
CA SER A 536 0.27 31.64 12.22
C SER A 536 1.30 31.22 13.27
N SER A 537 0.94 30.36 14.22
CA SER A 537 1.78 30.01 15.37
C SER A 537 3.06 29.29 14.98
N PHE A 538 2.98 28.22 14.16
CA PHE A 538 4.16 27.45 13.76
C PHE A 538 5.06 28.27 12.84
N LYS A 539 4.54 28.91 11.79
CA LYS A 539 5.33 29.86 10.97
C LYS A 539 6.08 30.85 11.85
N ARG A 540 5.38 31.51 12.79
CA ARG A 540 5.98 32.50 13.70
C ARG A 540 6.98 31.92 14.70
N GLU A 541 6.83 30.66 15.14
CA GLU A 541 7.79 30.01 16.03
C GLU A 541 9.08 29.65 15.27
N TYR A 542 8.96 29.04 14.09
CA TYR A 542 10.08 28.74 13.22
C TYR A 542 10.82 30.01 12.75
N THR A 543 10.11 31.07 12.32
CA THR A 543 10.74 32.35 11.98
C THR A 543 11.49 32.98 13.16
N LYS A 544 11.01 32.84 14.41
CA LYS A 544 11.75 33.33 15.59
C LYS A 544 13.01 32.52 15.88
N ILE A 545 12.99 31.21 15.64
CA ILE A 545 14.18 30.36 15.74
C ILE A 545 15.18 30.79 14.66
N GLY A 546 14.70 31.00 13.42
CA GLY A 546 15.46 31.57 12.32
C GLY A 546 16.15 32.88 12.69
N SER A 547 15.39 33.92 13.05
CA SER A 547 15.98 35.20 13.51
C SER A 547 16.93 35.07 14.71
N GLY A 548 16.80 34.02 15.53
CA GLY A 548 17.73 33.71 16.61
C GLY A 548 19.07 33.19 16.10
N PHE A 549 19.06 32.32 15.10
CA PHE A 549 20.27 31.83 14.41
C PHE A 549 20.91 32.94 13.55
N GLU A 550 20.11 33.74 12.84
CA GLU A 550 20.59 34.89 12.06
C GLU A 550 21.37 35.88 12.94
N LEU A 551 20.83 36.21 14.12
CA LEU A 551 21.48 37.08 15.09
C LEU A 551 22.77 36.44 15.68
N LEU A 552 22.82 35.12 15.84
CA LEU A 552 24.05 34.43 16.23
C LEU A 552 25.11 34.54 15.13
N GLY A 553 24.75 34.25 13.87
CA GLY A 553 25.62 34.40 12.71
C GLY A 553 26.21 35.80 12.63
N GLN A 554 25.35 36.84 12.62
CA GLN A 554 25.77 38.24 12.63
C GLN A 554 26.73 38.59 13.78
N ASN A 555 26.59 38.00 14.97
CA ASN A 555 27.53 38.22 16.07
C ASN A 555 28.87 37.50 15.88
N PHE A 556 28.87 36.27 15.35
CA PHE A 556 30.11 35.53 15.03
C PHE A 556 30.89 36.16 13.88
N GLY A 557 30.21 36.77 12.90
CA GLY A 557 30.85 37.54 11.82
C GLY A 557 31.46 38.89 12.27
N ASN A 558 30.95 39.49 13.35
CA ASN A 558 31.41 40.80 13.87
C ASN A 558 32.52 40.70 14.94
N GLY A 559 33.07 39.51 15.19
CA GLY A 559 34.19 39.28 16.11
C GLY A 559 35.51 39.89 15.62
N GLY A 560 35.84 41.09 16.11
CA GLY A 560 36.86 41.94 15.49
C GLY A 560 38.33 41.48 15.61
N GLY A 561 39.15 41.95 14.66
CA GLY A 561 40.61 42.10 14.79
C GLY A 561 41.45 40.97 14.21
N GLN A 562 41.05 39.71 14.38
CA GLN A 562 41.71 38.52 13.80
C GLN A 562 40.66 37.48 13.42
N THR A 563 40.06 37.62 12.24
CA THR A 563 39.06 36.69 11.72
C THR A 563 39.75 35.43 11.18
N ASN A 564 39.88 34.40 12.03
CA ASN A 564 40.12 33.05 11.55
C ASN A 564 38.94 32.60 10.65
N GLY A 565 39.22 31.86 9.59
CA GLY A 565 38.21 31.42 8.62
C GLY A 565 37.02 30.68 9.26
N ASP A 566 37.29 29.93 10.33
CA ASP A 566 36.28 29.18 11.10
C ASP A 566 35.17 30.06 11.68
N SER A 567 35.47 31.32 12.07
CA SER A 567 34.45 32.24 12.60
C SER A 567 33.53 32.78 11.51
N VAL A 568 34.04 32.88 10.27
CA VAL A 568 33.25 33.28 9.09
C VAL A 568 32.39 32.10 8.62
N ARG A 569 32.94 30.88 8.59
CA ARG A 569 32.20 29.64 8.30
C ARG A 569 31.07 29.41 9.31
N LEU A 570 31.36 29.53 10.61
CA LEU A 570 30.34 29.42 11.65
C LEU A 570 29.25 30.49 11.53
N SER A 571 29.62 31.72 11.15
CA SER A 571 28.66 32.79 10.86
C SER A 571 27.72 32.40 9.70
N GLN A 572 28.27 31.83 8.62
CA GLN A 572 27.51 31.45 7.43
C GLN A 572 26.55 30.28 7.71
N ALA A 573 27.04 29.23 8.39
CA ALA A 573 26.21 28.09 8.80
C ALA A 573 25.01 28.50 9.68
N PHE A 574 25.19 29.48 10.57
CA PHE A 574 24.07 30.03 11.36
C PHE A 574 23.07 30.84 10.53
N ILE A 575 23.50 31.53 9.46
CA ILE A 575 22.60 32.25 8.55
C ILE A 575 21.78 31.24 7.73
N ILE A 576 22.40 30.17 7.24
CA ILE A 576 21.71 29.18 6.40
C ILE A 576 20.77 28.29 7.23
N ALA A 577 21.17 27.93 8.46
CA ALA A 577 20.25 27.35 9.43
C ALA A 577 19.07 28.29 9.76
N ALA A 578 19.26 29.61 9.69
CA ALA A 578 18.18 30.58 9.88
C ALA A 578 17.19 30.55 8.71
N ASP A 579 17.69 30.60 7.47
CA ASP A 579 16.88 30.57 6.25
C ASP A 579 16.12 29.25 6.12
N HIS A 580 16.72 28.13 6.49
CA HIS A 580 16.03 26.85 6.55
C HIS A 580 14.89 26.81 7.58
N MET A 581 15.12 27.34 8.79
CA MET A 581 14.05 27.46 9.79
C MET A 581 12.94 28.39 9.29
N ASN A 582 13.27 29.48 8.60
CA ASN A 582 12.29 30.33 7.93
C ASN A 582 11.48 29.52 6.89
N GLY A 583 12.16 28.74 6.05
CA GLY A 583 11.57 27.85 5.03
C GLY A 583 10.62 26.80 5.60
N ILE A 584 10.98 26.12 6.70
CA ILE A 584 10.04 25.23 7.43
C ILE A 584 8.81 26.02 7.88
N GLY A 585 8.99 27.25 8.36
CA GLY A 585 7.89 28.14 8.73
C GLY A 585 6.96 28.46 7.54
N GLU A 586 7.50 28.59 6.33
CA GLU A 586 6.71 28.82 5.11
C GLU A 586 6.00 27.56 4.65
N LEU A 587 6.71 26.42 4.56
CA LEU A 587 6.12 25.11 4.29
C LEU A 587 4.96 24.81 5.25
N CYS A 588 5.12 25.10 6.55
CA CYS A 588 4.04 24.97 7.52
C CYS A 588 2.81 25.82 7.16
N ALA A 589 2.99 27.05 6.68
CA ALA A 589 1.87 27.93 6.36
C ALA A 589 1.15 27.55 5.06
N GLU A 590 1.85 26.95 4.11
CA GLU A 590 1.29 26.45 2.84
C GLU A 590 0.62 25.08 2.99
N GLN A 591 1.16 24.23 3.88
CA GLN A 591 0.73 22.83 4.02
C GLN A 591 -0.79 22.60 4.11
N PRO A 592 -1.58 23.41 4.85
CA PRO A 592 -3.03 23.19 4.96
C PRO A 592 -3.80 23.15 3.63
N VAL A 593 -3.25 23.69 2.55
CA VAL A 593 -3.83 23.62 1.19
C VAL A 593 -3.84 22.19 0.65
N PHE A 594 -2.87 21.35 1.03
CA PHE A 594 -2.70 19.99 0.53
C PHE A 594 -3.42 18.93 1.38
N ASP A 595 -3.63 19.17 2.67
CA ASP A 595 -4.22 18.18 3.60
C ASP A 595 -5.48 18.66 4.34
N GLN A 596 -5.39 19.70 5.19
CA GLN A 596 -6.48 20.14 6.08
C GLN A 596 -7.66 20.67 5.27
N ILE A 597 -7.41 21.45 4.22
CA ILE A 597 -8.45 22.07 3.40
C ILE A 597 -9.21 20.98 2.62
N PRO A 598 -8.57 20.08 1.83
CA PRO A 598 -9.27 18.95 1.20
C PRO A 598 -10.06 18.09 2.19
N TRP A 599 -9.49 17.81 3.38
CA TRP A 599 -10.18 17.08 4.45
C TRP A 599 -11.44 17.81 4.96
N MET A 600 -11.33 19.11 5.25
CA MET A 600 -12.45 19.94 5.67
C MET A 600 -13.54 20.04 4.60
N GLU A 601 -13.16 20.21 3.34
CA GLU A 601 -14.10 20.34 2.22
C GLU A 601 -14.89 19.05 1.99
N GLY A 602 -14.25 17.88 2.00
CA GLY A 602 -14.94 16.60 1.93
C GLY A 602 -15.85 16.35 3.15
N LEU A 603 -15.45 16.79 4.35
CA LEU A 603 -16.33 16.74 5.53
C LEU A 603 -17.54 17.68 5.42
N LYS A 604 -17.39 18.88 4.82
CA LYS A 604 -18.50 19.81 4.55
C LYS A 604 -19.47 19.23 3.53
N GLU A 605 -18.97 18.70 2.42
CA GLU A 605 -19.78 18.02 1.39
C GLU A 605 -20.59 16.88 2.03
N TYR A 606 -19.94 16.08 2.86
CA TYR A 606 -20.56 14.96 3.55
C TYR A 606 -21.57 15.38 4.65
N MET A 607 -21.33 16.50 5.37
CA MET A 607 -22.36 17.13 6.21
C MET A 607 -23.56 17.58 5.39
N GLY A 608 -23.32 18.12 4.19
CA GLY A 608 -24.36 18.46 3.22
C GLY A 608 -25.22 17.24 2.87
N LEU A 609 -24.61 16.13 2.47
CA LEU A 609 -25.31 14.87 2.17
C LEU A 609 -26.12 14.35 3.36
N LEU A 610 -25.52 14.32 4.56
CA LEU A 610 -26.20 13.92 5.80
C LEU A 610 -27.43 14.77 6.12
N SER A 611 -27.42 16.07 5.79
CA SER A 611 -28.55 16.97 6.03
C SER A 611 -29.79 16.60 5.20
N GLN A 612 -29.61 16.09 3.98
CA GLN A 612 -30.72 15.71 3.08
C GLN A 612 -31.46 14.46 3.57
N PHE A 613 -30.77 13.54 4.27
CA PHE A 613 -31.40 12.35 4.85
C PHE A 613 -32.50 12.67 5.87
N GLN A 614 -32.45 13.84 6.53
CA GLN A 614 -33.50 14.27 7.47
C GLN A 614 -34.88 14.35 6.81
N GLY A 615 -34.95 14.79 5.54
CA GLY A 615 -36.21 14.83 4.78
C GLY A 615 -36.75 13.44 4.45
N CYS A 616 -35.85 12.50 4.11
CA CYS A 616 -36.17 11.11 3.79
C CYS A 616 -36.69 10.36 5.04
N ILE A 617 -35.93 10.42 6.14
CA ILE A 617 -36.28 9.85 7.45
C ILE A 617 -37.62 10.41 7.95
N THR A 618 -37.81 11.73 7.89
CA THR A 618 -39.06 12.37 8.34
C THR A 618 -40.26 11.89 7.52
N SER A 619 -40.08 11.72 6.20
CA SER A 619 -41.15 11.25 5.32
C SER A 619 -41.51 9.78 5.58
N SER A 620 -40.51 8.92 5.83
CA SER A 620 -40.73 7.53 6.22
C SER A 620 -41.45 7.41 7.57
N ARG A 621 -40.97 8.10 8.61
CA ARG A 621 -41.63 8.14 9.94
C ARG A 621 -43.06 8.68 9.85
N SER A 622 -43.30 9.68 9.00
CA SER A 622 -44.64 10.24 8.78
C SER A 622 -45.56 9.23 8.07
N ALA A 623 -45.04 8.44 7.13
CA ALA A 623 -45.81 7.38 6.49
C ALA A 623 -46.20 6.28 7.49
N ALA A 624 -45.25 5.79 8.30
CA ALA A 624 -45.50 4.80 9.34
C ALA A 624 -46.56 5.27 10.35
N ALA A 625 -46.46 6.51 10.85
CA ALA A 625 -47.46 7.11 11.74
C ALA A 625 -48.86 7.16 11.11
N ARG A 626 -48.97 7.40 9.81
CA ARG A 626 -50.25 7.40 9.08
C ARG A 626 -50.81 6.01 8.85
N VAL A 627 -49.98 4.95 8.76
CA VAL A 627 -50.47 3.56 8.76
C VAL A 627 -51.18 3.28 10.08
N ILE A 628 -50.54 3.58 11.21
CA ILE A 628 -51.12 3.40 12.56
C ILE A 628 -52.44 4.17 12.69
N GLU A 629 -52.49 5.45 12.29
CA GLU A 629 -53.72 6.26 12.31
C GLU A 629 -54.88 5.73 11.43
N VAL A 630 -54.60 4.88 10.44
CA VAL A 630 -55.59 4.25 9.55
C VAL A 630 -55.94 2.84 10.04
N GLU A 631 -54.99 2.12 10.65
CA GLU A 631 -55.25 0.85 11.33
C GLU A 631 -56.19 1.03 12.53
N ASP A 632 -55.99 2.08 13.33
CA ASP A 632 -56.81 2.43 14.50
C ASP A 632 -58.23 2.94 14.16
N ARG A 633 -58.55 3.19 12.88
CA ARG A 633 -59.88 3.63 12.45
C ARG A 633 -60.87 2.48 12.35
N GLU A 634 -62.01 2.62 13.02
CA GLU A 634 -63.14 1.68 12.91
C GLU A 634 -63.92 1.82 11.58
N ASP A 635 -63.81 2.97 10.90
CA ASP A 635 -64.54 3.30 9.67
C ASP A 635 -63.82 2.94 8.35
N ALA A 636 -62.54 2.59 8.42
CA ALA A 636 -61.74 2.20 7.24
C ALA A 636 -61.84 0.70 6.94
N ASP A 637 -62.02 0.34 5.66
CA ASP A 637 -62.13 -1.07 5.24
C ASP A 637 -60.75 -1.77 5.14
N SER A 638 -60.75 -3.11 5.09
CA SER A 638 -59.51 -3.90 5.05
C SER A 638 -58.66 -3.63 3.80
N THR A 639 -59.30 -3.31 2.67
CA THR A 639 -58.65 -2.99 1.39
C THR A 639 -57.95 -1.63 1.46
N GLU A 640 -58.57 -0.65 2.12
CA GLU A 640 -57.96 0.65 2.37
C GLU A 640 -56.73 0.52 3.28
N LYS A 641 -56.85 -0.26 4.36
CA LYS A 641 -55.73 -0.54 5.30
C LYS A 641 -54.55 -1.22 4.58
N GLU A 642 -54.81 -2.29 3.82
CA GLU A 642 -53.79 -2.97 3.03
C GLU A 642 -53.15 -2.06 1.96
N ALA A 643 -53.94 -1.22 1.28
CA ALA A 643 -53.44 -0.30 0.26
C ALA A 643 -52.58 0.83 0.83
N VAL A 644 -52.90 1.37 2.01
CA VAL A 644 -52.09 2.38 2.70
C VAL A 644 -50.79 1.74 3.22
N SER A 645 -50.87 0.55 3.81
CA SER A 645 -49.69 -0.22 4.27
C SER A 645 -48.72 -0.53 3.12
N SER A 646 -49.21 -1.07 2.01
CA SER A 646 -48.41 -1.36 0.80
C SER A 646 -47.71 -0.12 0.22
N ARG A 647 -48.34 1.06 0.30
CA ARG A 647 -47.69 2.32 -0.14
C ARG A 647 -46.67 2.85 0.86
N CYS A 648 -46.84 2.59 2.15
CA CYS A 648 -45.83 2.88 3.17
C CYS A 648 -44.57 2.03 2.95
N ASP A 649 -44.75 0.73 2.65
CA ASP A 649 -43.66 -0.20 2.32
C ASP A 649 -42.77 0.31 1.17
N ILE A 650 -43.33 0.99 0.17
CA ILE A 650 -42.56 1.59 -0.94
C ILE A 650 -41.68 2.75 -0.43
N ILE A 651 -42.22 3.63 0.43
CA ILE A 651 -41.47 4.75 1.02
C ILE A 651 -40.36 4.23 1.95
N HIS A 652 -40.63 3.19 2.74
CA HIS A 652 -39.64 2.52 3.58
C HIS A 652 -38.55 1.86 2.74
N THR A 653 -38.94 1.07 1.73
CA THR A 653 -38.00 0.37 0.83
C THR A 653 -37.08 1.36 0.12
N LEU A 654 -37.62 2.48 -0.38
CA LEU A 654 -36.83 3.54 -0.99
C LEU A 654 -35.83 4.17 0.00
N THR A 655 -36.28 4.45 1.23
CA THR A 655 -35.42 5.01 2.29
C THR A 655 -34.29 4.05 2.65
N LEU A 656 -34.57 2.73 2.74
CA LEU A 656 -33.58 1.69 2.99
C LEU A 656 -32.59 1.51 1.84
N CYS A 657 -33.03 1.63 0.59
CA CYS A 657 -32.15 1.62 -0.58
C CYS A 657 -31.15 2.78 -0.53
N GLU A 658 -31.63 3.96 -0.17
CA GLU A 658 -30.83 5.19 -0.10
C GLU A 658 -29.82 5.15 1.07
N MET A 659 -30.25 4.65 2.24
CA MET A 659 -29.37 4.35 3.38
C MET A 659 -28.24 3.38 3.00
N THR A 660 -28.57 2.31 2.27
CA THR A 660 -27.60 1.30 1.82
C THR A 660 -26.61 1.91 0.82
N HIS A 661 -27.10 2.65 -0.18
CA HIS A 661 -26.26 3.36 -1.15
C HIS A 661 -25.27 4.31 -0.47
N PHE A 662 -25.76 5.12 0.47
CA PHE A 662 -24.94 6.04 1.25
C PHE A 662 -23.87 5.32 2.09
N HIS A 663 -24.20 4.18 2.72
CA HIS A 663 -23.21 3.38 3.46
C HIS A 663 -22.15 2.71 2.56
N GLU A 664 -22.46 2.46 1.29
CA GLU A 664 -21.48 2.02 0.29
C GLU A 664 -20.57 3.16 -0.17
N GLN A 665 -21.10 4.35 -0.49
CA GLN A 665 -20.29 5.48 -0.94
C GLN A 665 -19.44 6.07 0.18
N ARG A 666 -19.99 6.24 1.40
CA ARG A 666 -19.23 6.66 2.60
C ARG A 666 -17.90 5.91 2.77
N ARG A 667 -17.89 4.61 2.49
CA ARG A 667 -16.70 3.74 2.62
C ARG A 667 -15.65 3.96 1.52
N LYS A 668 -15.98 4.67 0.44
CA LYS A 668 -15.05 5.09 -0.61
C LYS A 668 -14.58 6.51 -0.31
N ASP A 669 -15.51 7.45 -0.18
CA ASP A 669 -15.24 8.87 0.10
C ASP A 669 -14.26 9.07 1.27
N PHE A 670 -14.55 8.52 2.45
CA PHE A 670 -13.67 8.65 3.63
C PHE A 670 -12.32 7.95 3.48
N ARG A 671 -12.22 6.98 2.57
CA ARG A 671 -10.97 6.31 2.24
C ARG A 671 -10.09 7.25 1.42
N ASP A 672 -10.65 7.79 0.34
CA ASP A 672 -9.88 8.52 -0.66
C ASP A 672 -9.44 9.87 -0.05
N MET A 673 -10.34 10.52 0.70
CA MET A 673 -10.02 11.68 1.54
C MET A 673 -8.85 11.44 2.50
N MET A 674 -8.77 10.25 3.10
CA MET A 674 -7.74 9.93 4.09
C MET A 674 -6.42 9.43 3.48
N ILE A 675 -6.44 8.80 2.30
CA ILE A 675 -5.22 8.53 1.52
C ILE A 675 -4.56 9.87 1.20
N ASN A 676 -5.32 10.76 0.54
CA ASN A 676 -4.83 12.07 0.11
C ASN A 676 -4.27 12.89 1.29
N TYR A 677 -4.95 12.87 2.45
CA TYR A 677 -4.47 13.51 3.67
C TYR A 677 -3.12 12.92 4.16
N LEU A 678 -2.97 11.60 4.16
CA LEU A 678 -1.76 10.94 4.66
C LEU A 678 -0.58 11.10 3.69
N ASP A 679 -0.82 11.01 2.38
CA ASP A 679 0.21 11.20 1.36
C ASP A 679 0.72 12.64 1.36
N ALA A 680 -0.17 13.64 1.45
CA ALA A 680 0.21 15.04 1.61
C ALA A 680 1.02 15.32 2.90
N GLN A 681 0.75 14.61 3.99
CA GLN A 681 1.53 14.68 5.24
C GLN A 681 2.91 14.00 5.10
N ILE A 682 3.03 12.94 4.31
CA ILE A 682 4.33 12.30 4.00
C ILE A 682 5.18 13.25 3.17
N ASP A 683 4.62 13.83 2.11
CA ASP A 683 5.32 14.80 1.25
C ASP A 683 5.78 16.05 2.00
N PHE A 684 5.00 16.55 2.96
CA PHE A 684 5.40 17.64 3.85
C PHE A 684 6.68 17.31 4.62
N HIS A 685 6.72 16.16 5.27
CA HIS A 685 7.86 15.74 6.07
C HIS A 685 9.10 15.47 5.20
N ASN A 686 8.91 14.87 4.02
CA ASN A 686 9.98 14.68 3.04
C ASN A 686 10.58 16.02 2.55
N LYS A 687 9.75 17.03 2.28
CA LYS A 687 10.20 18.38 1.88
C LYS A 687 10.95 19.10 3.00
N ALA A 688 10.45 18.99 4.24
CA ALA A 688 11.13 19.55 5.41
C ALA A 688 12.50 18.87 5.67
N GLU A 689 12.59 17.55 5.46
CA GLU A 689 13.85 16.80 5.55
C GLU A 689 14.82 17.13 4.40
N ALA A 690 14.34 17.27 3.16
CA ALA A 690 15.15 17.67 2.01
C ALA A 690 15.80 19.04 2.23
N GLY A 691 15.00 20.06 2.57
CA GLY A 691 15.54 21.38 2.85
C GLY A 691 16.50 21.41 4.05
N ALA A 692 16.41 20.46 4.98
CA ALA A 692 17.33 20.35 6.12
C ALA A 692 18.69 19.74 5.72
N ARG A 693 18.71 18.95 4.64
CA ARG A 693 19.94 18.46 4.01
C ARG A 693 20.57 19.55 3.15
N ASP A 694 19.77 20.23 2.33
CA ASP A 694 20.23 21.33 1.47
C ASP A 694 20.85 22.46 2.33
N ALA A 695 20.20 22.85 3.43
CA ALA A 695 20.78 23.82 4.36
C ALA A 695 21.95 23.29 5.22
N GLY A 696 22.13 21.97 5.27
CA GLY A 696 23.35 21.35 5.77
C GLY A 696 24.49 21.47 4.76
N ALA A 697 24.19 21.45 3.46
CA ALA A 697 25.15 21.58 2.36
C ALA A 697 25.53 23.04 2.10
N ASP A 698 24.58 23.96 1.93
CA ASP A 698 24.86 25.37 1.63
C ASP A 698 25.71 26.04 2.75
N GLY A 699 25.60 25.55 4.00
CA GLY A 699 26.42 25.96 5.14
C GLY A 699 27.91 25.58 5.03
N GLU A 700 28.24 24.73 4.07
CA GLU A 700 29.56 24.14 3.78
C GLU A 700 29.99 24.38 2.30
N ASP A 701 29.45 25.40 1.63
CA ASP A 701 29.69 25.58 0.19
C ASP A 701 31.08 26.14 -0.22
N ASP A 702 31.63 25.49 -1.26
CA ASP A 702 32.78 25.85 -2.10
C ASP A 702 34.18 25.97 -1.46
N ASP A 703 34.62 24.85 -0.88
CA ASP A 703 35.90 24.19 -1.24
C ASP A 703 35.82 22.67 -0.95
N ASP A 704 35.42 21.86 -1.94
CA ASP A 704 35.70 20.40 -2.05
C ASP A 704 35.28 19.41 -0.91
N GLU A 705 34.13 19.58 -0.25
CA GLU A 705 33.57 18.57 0.70
C GLU A 705 32.36 17.79 0.14
N MET A 706 32.61 17.00 -0.92
CA MET A 706 31.74 15.87 -1.29
C MET A 706 31.45 14.98 -0.07
N HIS A 707 30.18 14.80 0.29
CA HIS A 707 29.77 13.99 1.44
C HIS A 707 30.35 12.56 1.39
N GLU A 708 30.93 12.12 2.50
CA GLU A 708 31.53 10.79 2.64
C GLU A 708 30.47 9.69 2.82
N MET A 709 30.34 8.82 1.81
CA MET A 709 29.47 7.65 1.83
C MET A 709 30.18 6.46 2.51
N GLU A 710 29.74 6.06 3.70
CA GLU A 710 30.16 4.79 4.34
C GLU A 710 29.33 3.61 3.80
N ILE A 711 30.00 2.59 3.27
CA ILE A 711 29.41 1.31 2.88
C ILE A 711 30.02 0.21 3.74
N VAL A 712 29.15 -0.49 4.48
CA VAL A 712 29.50 -1.68 5.28
C VAL A 712 28.95 -2.92 4.60
N ASN A 713 29.74 -4.00 4.56
CA ASN A 713 29.28 -5.26 3.98
C ASN A 713 28.28 -6.02 4.87
N TRP A 714 27.58 -7.00 4.29
CA TRP A 714 26.54 -7.78 4.99
C TRP A 714 27.04 -8.46 6.26
N SER A 715 28.29 -8.94 6.29
CA SER A 715 28.89 -9.55 7.47
C SER A 715 29.23 -8.54 8.58
N GLY A 716 29.27 -7.24 8.29
CA GLY A 716 29.74 -6.21 9.23
C GLY A 716 31.22 -6.34 9.56
N THR A 717 32.02 -6.84 8.61
CA THR A 717 33.46 -7.13 8.75
C THR A 717 34.32 -6.17 7.95
N HIS A 718 33.81 -5.67 6.83
CA HIS A 718 34.48 -4.73 5.95
C HIS A 718 33.65 -3.48 5.75
N ARG A 719 34.34 -2.33 5.68
CA ARG A 719 33.77 -1.04 5.34
C ARG A 719 34.70 -0.25 4.43
N ALA A 720 34.11 0.61 3.61
CA ALA A 720 34.82 1.68 2.92
C ALA A 720 34.05 2.99 3.10
N VAL A 721 34.79 4.09 3.09
CA VAL A 721 34.25 5.45 3.14
C VAL A 721 34.80 6.17 1.92
N THR A 722 33.92 6.70 1.06
CA THR A 722 34.36 7.43 -0.13
C THR A 722 33.53 8.68 -0.37
N ARG A 723 34.21 9.74 -0.81
CA ARG A 723 33.58 10.96 -1.35
C ARG A 723 33.05 10.76 -2.76
N ASN A 724 33.55 9.75 -3.47
CA ASN A 724 33.32 9.52 -4.90
C ASN A 724 32.35 8.35 -5.12
N PHE A 725 31.10 8.50 -4.67
CA PHE A 725 30.05 7.49 -4.83
C PHE A 725 29.07 7.85 -5.95
N PHE A 726 28.99 7.02 -6.99
CA PHE A 726 28.19 7.28 -8.18
C PHE A 726 27.03 6.27 -8.33
N GLN A 727 25.85 6.75 -8.72
CA GLN A 727 24.63 5.95 -8.91
C GLN A 727 23.91 6.26 -10.24
N PRO A 728 24.56 6.00 -11.40
CA PRO A 728 24.00 6.33 -12.70
C PRO A 728 22.66 5.62 -12.95
N VAL A 729 21.74 6.34 -13.60
CA VAL A 729 20.43 5.83 -14.06
C VAL A 729 20.43 5.47 -15.54
N THR A 730 21.51 5.77 -16.28
CA THR A 730 21.69 5.37 -17.69
C THR A 730 23.08 4.79 -17.97
N VAL A 731 23.17 3.95 -19.01
CA VAL A 731 24.46 3.45 -19.54
C VAL A 731 25.35 4.60 -20.05
N ALA A 732 24.76 5.67 -20.59
CA ALA A 732 25.50 6.85 -21.02
C ALA A 732 26.18 7.59 -19.85
N GLU A 733 25.57 7.62 -18.67
CA GLU A 733 26.21 8.13 -17.46
C GLU A 733 27.34 7.20 -16.99
N VAL A 734 27.18 5.87 -17.06
CA VAL A 734 28.27 4.91 -16.79
C VAL A 734 29.46 5.19 -17.70
N GLU A 735 29.24 5.36 -19.00
CA GLU A 735 30.29 5.73 -19.97
C GLU A 735 30.95 7.07 -19.63
N ALA A 736 30.18 8.09 -19.23
CA ALA A 736 30.69 9.41 -18.87
C ALA A 736 31.54 9.37 -17.58
N ILE A 737 31.09 8.64 -16.55
CA ILE A 737 31.81 8.47 -15.28
C ILE A 737 33.11 7.70 -15.51
N VAL A 738 33.05 6.56 -16.22
CA VAL A 738 34.23 5.72 -16.52
C VAL A 738 35.24 6.49 -17.39
N ARG A 739 34.78 7.27 -18.37
CA ARG A 739 35.63 8.13 -19.19
C ARG A 739 36.29 9.24 -18.36
N ARG A 740 35.52 9.95 -17.53
CA ARG A 740 36.07 10.99 -16.62
C ARG A 740 37.12 10.39 -15.71
N ALA A 741 36.85 9.24 -15.10
CA ALA A 741 37.79 8.54 -14.22
C ALA A 741 39.07 8.10 -14.96
N HIS A 742 38.96 7.71 -16.23
CA HIS A 742 40.10 7.43 -17.10
C HIS A 742 40.93 8.69 -17.42
N GLU A 743 40.27 9.79 -17.77
CA GLU A 743 40.91 11.08 -18.07
C GLU A 743 41.60 11.72 -16.85
N THR A 744 41.04 11.55 -15.64
CA THR A 744 41.61 12.09 -14.39
C THR A 744 42.56 11.13 -13.67
N GLY A 745 42.61 9.86 -14.08
CA GLY A 745 43.34 8.80 -13.35
C GLY A 745 42.70 8.43 -12.00
N GLN A 746 41.45 8.82 -11.76
CA GLN A 746 40.70 8.51 -10.55
C GLN A 746 40.32 7.01 -10.52
N ARG A 747 40.57 6.34 -9.39
CA ARG A 747 40.13 4.96 -9.18
C ARG A 747 38.65 4.87 -8.83
N LEU A 748 38.00 3.83 -9.34
CA LEU A 748 36.56 3.60 -9.26
C LEU A 748 36.27 2.11 -9.19
N ARG A 749 35.60 1.65 -8.13
CA ARG A 749 35.26 0.23 -7.93
C ARG A 749 33.78 -0.02 -8.14
N VAL A 750 33.42 -0.98 -9.00
CA VAL A 750 32.01 -1.38 -9.13
C VAL A 750 31.56 -2.09 -7.86
N VAL A 751 30.53 -1.57 -7.21
CA VAL A 751 29.97 -2.08 -5.96
C VAL A 751 28.52 -2.49 -6.17
N GLY A 752 28.14 -3.66 -5.63
CA GLY A 752 26.76 -4.13 -5.64
C GLY A 752 26.08 -3.99 -4.27
N SER A 753 25.13 -4.88 -3.95
CA SER A 753 24.47 -4.98 -2.63
C SER A 753 25.40 -5.23 -1.42
N SER A 754 26.72 -5.20 -1.58
CA SER A 754 27.74 -5.43 -0.54
C SER A 754 27.54 -6.71 0.30
N LEU A 755 27.03 -7.77 -0.33
CA LEU A 755 26.73 -9.06 0.31
C LEU A 755 27.96 -9.97 0.48
N SER A 756 29.11 -9.65 -0.11
CA SER A 756 30.35 -10.42 0.05
C SER A 756 30.91 -10.26 1.47
N PRO A 757 31.28 -11.35 2.17
CA PRO A 757 32.00 -11.27 3.45
C PRO A 757 33.36 -10.57 3.37
N ASN A 758 33.98 -10.50 2.19
CA ASN A 758 35.19 -9.73 1.92
C ASN A 758 34.90 -8.35 1.27
N GLY A 759 35.94 -7.51 1.22
CA GLY A 759 35.89 -6.15 0.65
C GLY A 759 36.08 -6.02 -0.87
N LEU A 760 35.87 -7.07 -1.68
CA LEU A 760 36.23 -7.08 -3.12
C LEU A 760 35.59 -5.93 -3.95
N GLY A 761 34.36 -5.55 -3.63
CA GLY A 761 33.65 -4.43 -4.27
C GLY A 761 33.86 -3.07 -3.61
N LEU A 762 34.57 -3.00 -2.48
CA LEU A 762 34.72 -1.78 -1.68
C LEU A 762 36.00 -1.02 -2.08
N SER A 763 35.95 0.30 -2.01
CA SER A 763 37.10 1.18 -2.25
C SER A 763 36.86 2.55 -1.60
N ASN A 764 37.89 3.13 -0.99
CA ASN A 764 37.83 4.50 -0.49
C ASN A 764 38.08 5.53 -1.61
N ASP A 765 38.81 5.16 -2.67
CA ASP A 765 39.15 6.04 -3.80
C ASP A 765 37.90 6.48 -4.58
N GLY A 766 36.95 5.55 -4.76
CA GLY A 766 35.68 5.79 -5.44
C GLY A 766 34.92 4.50 -5.73
N MET A 767 33.59 4.60 -5.79
CA MET A 767 32.69 3.46 -5.99
C MET A 767 31.54 3.79 -6.95
N LEU A 768 31.18 2.83 -7.80
CA LEU A 768 30.11 2.91 -8.79
C LEU A 768 29.05 1.85 -8.47
N SER A 769 27.85 2.29 -8.08
CA SER A 769 26.70 1.40 -7.86
C SER A 769 25.80 1.40 -9.08
N LEU A 770 25.56 0.22 -9.65
CA LEU A 770 24.65 0.05 -10.79
C LEU A 770 23.20 -0.18 -10.35
N ALA A 771 22.85 0.09 -9.08
CA ALA A 771 21.55 -0.28 -8.51
C ALA A 771 20.32 0.34 -9.20
N ASN A 772 20.49 1.43 -9.94
CA ASN A 772 19.43 2.07 -10.73
C ASN A 772 19.39 1.59 -12.20
N LEU A 773 20.24 0.63 -12.57
CA LEU A 773 20.22 -0.10 -13.83
C LEU A 773 19.75 -1.53 -13.55
N ASP A 774 18.47 -1.68 -13.22
CA ASP A 774 17.84 -2.93 -12.77
C ASP A 774 16.78 -3.50 -13.73
N GLU A 775 16.65 -2.96 -14.94
CA GLU A 775 15.62 -3.39 -15.91
C GLU A 775 15.90 -4.77 -16.53
N VAL A 776 14.84 -5.59 -16.62
CA VAL A 776 14.83 -6.79 -17.46
C VAL A 776 14.47 -6.38 -18.89
N LEU A 777 15.49 -6.33 -19.75
CA LEU A 777 15.42 -5.79 -21.10
C LEU A 777 14.68 -6.71 -22.08
N GLU A 778 14.89 -8.02 -21.98
CA GLU A 778 14.31 -9.00 -22.91
C GLU A 778 14.21 -10.40 -22.30
N VAL A 779 13.14 -11.14 -22.60
CA VAL A 779 13.01 -12.58 -22.29
C VAL A 779 12.68 -13.35 -23.58
N ASP A 780 13.70 -13.98 -24.16
CA ASP A 780 13.53 -14.88 -25.32
C ASP A 780 13.12 -16.27 -24.81
N ALA A 781 11.82 -16.56 -24.91
CA ALA A 781 11.25 -17.86 -24.55
C ALA A 781 11.63 -19.01 -25.50
N GLN A 782 12.06 -18.71 -26.74
CA GLN A 782 12.46 -19.72 -27.73
C GLN A 782 13.89 -20.20 -27.49
N GLN A 783 14.84 -19.28 -27.35
CA GLN A 783 16.23 -19.59 -26.97
C GLN A 783 16.39 -19.87 -25.47
N ARG A 784 15.35 -19.54 -24.67
CA ARG A 784 15.34 -19.61 -23.19
C ARG A 784 16.44 -18.74 -22.60
N ARG A 785 16.48 -17.47 -22.99
CA ARG A 785 17.49 -16.50 -22.54
C ARG A 785 16.80 -15.29 -21.93
N VAL A 786 17.41 -14.68 -20.92
CA VAL A 786 17.01 -13.38 -20.38
C VAL A 786 18.16 -12.40 -20.49
N ARG A 787 17.89 -11.23 -21.08
CA ARG A 787 18.80 -10.09 -21.08
C ARG A 787 18.33 -9.10 -20.02
N VAL A 788 19.24 -8.71 -19.13
CA VAL A 788 18.92 -7.90 -17.96
C VAL A 788 20.10 -6.99 -17.61
N GLN A 789 19.80 -5.79 -17.12
CA GLN A 789 20.82 -4.87 -16.61
C GLN A 789 21.49 -5.40 -15.34
N ALA A 790 22.77 -5.08 -15.14
CA ALA A 790 23.61 -5.71 -14.12
C ALA A 790 23.25 -5.32 -12.67
N GLY A 791 22.50 -4.24 -12.45
CA GLY A 791 21.97 -3.82 -11.15
C GLY A 791 20.74 -4.61 -10.70
N ALA A 792 20.09 -5.34 -11.60
CA ALA A 792 18.90 -6.14 -11.29
C ALA A 792 19.23 -7.20 -10.25
N ARG A 793 18.28 -7.49 -9.36
CA ARG A 793 18.44 -8.55 -8.36
C ARG A 793 17.99 -9.91 -8.91
N VAL A 794 18.56 -10.99 -8.37
CA VAL A 794 18.20 -12.36 -8.78
C VAL A 794 16.72 -12.65 -8.52
N ASP A 795 16.11 -12.10 -7.48
CA ASP A 795 14.66 -12.22 -7.23
C ASP A 795 13.83 -11.59 -8.37
N THR A 796 14.12 -10.34 -8.74
CA THR A 796 13.46 -9.60 -9.84
C THR A 796 13.54 -10.36 -11.17
N VAL A 797 14.70 -10.91 -11.51
CA VAL A 797 14.89 -11.70 -12.74
C VAL A 797 14.05 -12.96 -12.73
N VAL A 798 13.99 -13.68 -11.61
CA VAL A 798 13.22 -14.93 -11.49
C VAL A 798 11.71 -14.67 -11.52
N GLU A 799 11.26 -13.54 -10.96
CA GLU A 799 9.86 -13.12 -11.08
C GLU A 799 9.50 -12.72 -12.52
N ALA A 800 10.37 -11.99 -13.23
CA ALA A 800 10.19 -11.65 -14.64
C ALA A 800 10.20 -12.88 -15.58
N LEU A 801 10.97 -13.93 -15.25
CA LEU A 801 10.99 -15.19 -16.02
C LEU A 801 9.71 -16.04 -15.83
N ARG A 802 8.99 -15.86 -14.72
CA ARG A 802 7.89 -16.76 -14.32
C ARG A 802 6.70 -16.77 -15.31
N PRO A 803 6.23 -15.63 -15.88
CA PRO A 803 5.19 -15.62 -16.92
C PRO A 803 5.58 -16.39 -18.19
N HIS A 804 6.87 -16.49 -18.49
CA HIS A 804 7.40 -17.17 -19.67
C HIS A 804 7.61 -18.68 -19.45
N GLY A 805 7.28 -19.20 -18.25
CA GLY A 805 7.51 -20.60 -17.90
C GLY A 805 8.99 -20.95 -17.79
N LEU A 806 9.85 -19.97 -17.47
CA LEU A 806 11.30 -20.10 -17.37
C LEU A 806 11.81 -19.86 -15.95
N THR A 807 13.05 -20.26 -15.72
CA THR A 807 13.76 -20.12 -14.44
C THR A 807 15.29 -20.21 -14.70
N LEU A 808 16.14 -19.74 -13.79
CA LEU A 808 17.60 -19.84 -13.93
C LEU A 808 18.10 -21.28 -13.70
N GLN A 809 19.26 -21.63 -14.25
CA GLN A 809 19.81 -22.99 -14.14
C GLN A 809 20.30 -23.32 -12.74
N ASN A 810 20.90 -22.36 -12.04
CA ASN A 810 21.45 -22.54 -10.70
C ASN A 810 21.44 -21.22 -9.91
N TYR A 811 21.35 -21.31 -8.58
CA TYR A 811 21.12 -20.17 -7.69
C TYR A 811 22.13 -20.14 -6.55
N ALA A 812 22.70 -18.97 -6.27
CA ALA A 812 23.26 -18.72 -4.96
C ALA A 812 22.16 -18.74 -3.88
N SER A 813 22.54 -18.94 -2.62
CA SER A 813 21.59 -19.06 -1.51
C SER A 813 20.87 -17.75 -1.16
N ILE A 814 21.47 -16.60 -1.52
CA ILE A 814 21.01 -15.23 -1.27
C ILE A 814 20.55 -14.64 -2.61
N ARG A 815 19.35 -14.06 -2.68
CA ARG A 815 18.74 -13.57 -3.95
C ARG A 815 18.80 -12.07 -4.14
N GLU A 816 19.12 -11.38 -3.05
CA GLU A 816 19.34 -9.95 -2.94
C GLU A 816 20.66 -9.51 -3.63
N GLN A 817 21.42 -10.47 -4.18
CA GLN A 817 22.57 -10.22 -5.05
C GLN A 817 22.12 -9.63 -6.38
N GLN A 818 22.85 -8.61 -6.85
CA GLN A 818 22.66 -8.04 -8.18
C GLN A 818 23.36 -8.90 -9.24
N ILE A 819 22.81 -8.98 -10.46
CA ILE A 819 23.30 -9.84 -11.55
C ILE A 819 24.78 -9.59 -11.88
N GLY A 820 25.24 -8.34 -11.83
CA GLY A 820 26.65 -8.00 -11.98
C GLY A 820 27.53 -8.67 -10.93
N GLY A 821 27.24 -8.47 -9.64
CA GLY A 821 27.96 -9.14 -8.56
C GLY A 821 27.81 -10.67 -8.56
N PHE A 822 26.63 -11.17 -8.93
CA PHE A 822 26.28 -12.58 -9.01
C PHE A 822 27.11 -13.33 -10.07
N THR A 823 27.32 -12.72 -11.24
CA THR A 823 28.15 -13.30 -12.31
C THR A 823 29.64 -13.08 -12.08
N GLN A 824 30.05 -11.86 -11.70
CA GLN A 824 31.46 -11.45 -11.68
C GLN A 824 32.33 -12.11 -10.62
N VAL A 825 31.78 -12.72 -9.57
CA VAL A 825 32.56 -13.31 -8.45
C VAL A 825 32.64 -14.84 -8.45
N GLY A 826 32.13 -15.49 -9.49
CA GLY A 826 32.08 -16.97 -9.58
C GLY A 826 31.05 -17.60 -8.65
N ALA A 827 29.90 -16.92 -8.42
CA ALA A 827 28.87 -17.45 -7.55
C ALA A 827 28.35 -18.80 -8.06
N HIS A 828 27.87 -19.63 -7.15
CA HIS A 828 27.41 -20.98 -7.46
C HIS A 828 26.23 -21.37 -6.56
N GLY A 829 25.48 -22.37 -7.02
CA GLY A 829 24.46 -23.02 -6.20
C GLY A 829 24.85 -24.42 -5.78
N THR A 830 23.94 -25.37 -6.00
CA THR A 830 24.17 -26.79 -5.79
C THR A 830 23.60 -27.58 -6.97
N GLY A 831 24.45 -28.40 -7.57
CA GLY A 831 24.05 -29.54 -8.37
C GLY A 831 25.19 -30.03 -9.26
N ALA A 832 25.53 -31.32 -9.15
CA ALA A 832 26.69 -31.92 -9.83
C ALA A 832 26.63 -31.89 -11.37
N ARG A 833 25.45 -31.62 -11.94
CA ARG A 833 25.21 -31.45 -13.39
C ARG A 833 24.85 -30.01 -13.78
N LEU A 834 24.92 -29.07 -12.83
CA LEU A 834 24.49 -27.69 -13.01
C LEU A 834 25.71 -26.76 -12.97
N PRO A 835 25.83 -25.84 -13.94
CA PRO A 835 26.94 -24.91 -13.99
C PRO A 835 26.95 -23.94 -12.79
N PRO A 836 28.12 -23.40 -12.42
CA PRO A 836 28.19 -22.17 -11.64
C PRO A 836 27.60 -21.00 -12.45
N VAL A 837 27.44 -19.84 -11.83
CA VAL A 837 26.67 -18.72 -12.41
C VAL A 837 27.39 -18.06 -13.57
N ASP A 838 28.72 -17.95 -13.51
CA ASP A 838 29.53 -17.41 -14.60
C ASP A 838 29.39 -18.26 -15.88
N ALA A 839 29.25 -19.58 -15.73
CA ALA A 839 28.99 -20.51 -16.84
C ALA A 839 27.55 -20.43 -17.40
N GLN A 840 26.62 -19.71 -16.77
CA GLN A 840 25.28 -19.44 -17.32
C GLN A 840 25.23 -18.21 -18.24
N VAL A 841 26.29 -17.39 -18.26
CA VAL A 841 26.38 -16.19 -19.09
C VAL A 841 26.67 -16.58 -20.54
N VAL A 842 25.83 -16.09 -21.47
CA VAL A 842 25.97 -16.29 -22.92
C VAL A 842 26.35 -15.02 -23.68
N ALA A 843 26.03 -13.84 -23.15
CA ALA A 843 26.54 -12.56 -23.65
C ALA A 843 26.56 -11.52 -22.52
N LEU A 844 27.37 -10.47 -22.68
CA LEU A 844 27.46 -9.35 -21.75
C LEU A 844 27.95 -8.08 -22.44
N THR A 845 27.58 -6.92 -21.89
CA THR A 845 28.10 -5.61 -22.31
C THR A 845 29.04 -5.06 -21.24
N LEU A 846 30.25 -4.65 -21.62
CA LEU A 846 31.22 -3.96 -20.76
C LEU A 846 31.40 -2.52 -21.22
N VAL A 847 31.28 -1.57 -20.31
CA VAL A 847 31.87 -0.23 -20.47
C VAL A 847 33.31 -0.29 -19.96
N THR A 848 34.27 0.07 -20.82
CA THR A 848 35.71 0.00 -20.51
C THR A 848 36.37 1.38 -20.58
N PRO A 849 37.35 1.69 -19.70
CA PRO A 849 38.07 2.97 -19.71
C PRO A 849 38.68 3.37 -21.06
N ASN A 850 39.34 2.42 -21.75
CA ASN A 850 40.13 2.71 -22.96
C ASN A 850 39.48 2.24 -24.28
N CYS A 851 38.65 1.19 -24.27
CA CYS A 851 38.04 0.64 -25.50
C CYS A 851 36.56 1.02 -25.69
N GLY A 852 36.00 1.86 -24.80
CA GLY A 852 34.58 2.21 -24.83
C GLY A 852 33.70 1.01 -24.49
N THR A 853 32.51 0.95 -25.09
CA THR A 853 31.49 -0.06 -24.80
C THR A 853 31.62 -1.25 -25.75
N LEU A 854 31.84 -2.44 -25.18
CA LEU A 854 32.05 -3.71 -25.88
C LEU A 854 30.90 -4.67 -25.59
N GLN A 855 30.31 -5.25 -26.62
CA GLN A 855 29.41 -6.41 -26.49
C GLN A 855 30.23 -7.67 -26.79
N LEU A 856 30.15 -8.66 -25.90
CA LEU A 856 30.87 -9.93 -26.00
C LEU A 856 29.90 -11.10 -25.86
N SER A 857 30.13 -12.20 -26.57
CA SER A 857 29.23 -13.36 -26.66
C SER A 857 29.98 -14.69 -26.68
N SER A 858 29.31 -15.77 -26.27
CA SER A 858 29.73 -17.15 -26.52
C SER A 858 29.88 -17.47 -28.01
N ASP A 859 29.17 -16.72 -28.85
CA ASP A 859 29.07 -16.96 -30.30
C ASP A 859 30.17 -16.20 -31.09
N ASP A 860 31.06 -15.48 -30.39
CA ASP A 860 32.20 -14.77 -31.00
C ASP A 860 33.26 -15.73 -31.56
N ALA A 861 33.90 -15.35 -32.68
CA ALA A 861 34.90 -16.18 -33.36
C ALA A 861 36.20 -16.39 -32.55
N ASP A 862 36.49 -15.52 -31.58
CA ASP A 862 37.52 -15.68 -30.56
C ASP A 862 36.91 -15.30 -29.20
N PRO A 863 36.34 -16.27 -28.45
CA PRO A 863 35.66 -16.00 -27.19
C PRO A 863 36.63 -15.81 -26.01
N ALA A 864 37.95 -15.73 -26.22
CA ALA A 864 38.92 -15.64 -25.12
C ALA A 864 38.66 -14.42 -24.21
N LEU A 865 38.30 -13.27 -24.78
CA LEU A 865 37.96 -12.08 -23.99
C LEU A 865 36.61 -12.22 -23.28
N PHE A 866 35.63 -12.88 -23.92
CA PHE A 866 34.33 -13.18 -23.31
C PHE A 866 34.49 -14.10 -22.10
N LEU A 867 35.25 -15.19 -22.22
CA LEU A 867 35.52 -16.14 -21.13
C LEU A 867 36.26 -15.49 -19.95
N ALA A 868 37.14 -14.51 -20.19
CA ALA A 868 37.75 -13.70 -19.15
C ALA A 868 36.74 -12.73 -18.51
N ALA A 869 35.82 -12.16 -19.30
CA ALA A 869 34.83 -11.19 -18.83
C ALA A 869 33.65 -11.77 -18.05
N ARG A 870 33.22 -13.01 -18.31
CA ARG A 870 32.14 -13.70 -17.56
C ARG A 870 32.40 -13.69 -16.05
N LEU A 871 33.66 -13.87 -15.66
CA LEU A 871 34.17 -13.74 -14.30
C LEU A 871 35.37 -12.77 -14.30
N GLY A 872 35.09 -11.51 -14.63
CA GLY A 872 36.11 -10.46 -14.71
C GLY A 872 36.46 -9.79 -13.38
N LEU A 873 35.85 -10.23 -12.26
CA LEU A 873 35.87 -9.56 -10.96
C LEU A 873 35.52 -8.06 -11.04
N GLY A 874 34.80 -7.62 -12.08
CA GLY A 874 34.57 -6.20 -12.38
C GLY A 874 35.85 -5.36 -12.62
N ALA A 875 36.99 -5.99 -12.94
CA ALA A 875 38.27 -5.33 -13.18
C ALA A 875 38.63 -5.21 -14.68
N LEU A 876 37.92 -5.94 -15.55
CA LEU A 876 38.06 -5.82 -17.02
C LEU A 876 37.15 -4.73 -17.63
N GLY A 877 36.13 -4.29 -16.89
CA GLY A 877 35.12 -3.36 -17.35
C GLY A 877 33.93 -3.31 -16.38
N VAL A 878 33.12 -2.27 -16.51
CA VAL A 878 31.81 -2.17 -15.83
C VAL A 878 30.80 -2.92 -16.67
N VAL A 879 30.32 -4.07 -16.18
CA VAL A 879 29.28 -4.84 -16.86
C VAL A 879 27.94 -4.11 -16.69
N THR A 880 27.31 -3.66 -17.77
CA THR A 880 26.05 -2.91 -17.72
C THR A 880 24.81 -3.76 -17.91
N ASP A 881 24.90 -4.80 -18.75
CA ASP A 881 23.84 -5.78 -18.96
C ASP A 881 24.42 -7.15 -19.34
N VAL A 882 23.66 -8.20 -19.03
CA VAL A 882 24.05 -9.60 -19.18
C VAL A 882 22.90 -10.38 -19.78
N THR A 883 23.22 -11.29 -20.71
CA THR A 883 22.30 -12.31 -21.19
C THR A 883 22.63 -13.65 -20.52
N LEU A 884 21.65 -14.21 -19.81
CA LEU A 884 21.76 -15.47 -19.06
C LEU A 884 20.94 -16.59 -19.73
N GLN A 885 21.49 -17.80 -19.75
CA GLN A 885 20.79 -18.99 -20.23
C GLN A 885 19.87 -19.56 -19.13
N CYS A 886 18.59 -19.69 -19.46
CA CYS A 886 17.52 -20.20 -18.60
C CYS A 886 17.13 -21.64 -18.97
N VAL A 887 16.35 -22.26 -18.08
CA VAL A 887 15.71 -23.57 -18.25
C VAL A 887 14.20 -23.47 -17.97
N PRO A 888 13.40 -24.46 -18.41
CA PRO A 888 11.98 -24.51 -18.06
C PRO A 888 11.75 -24.47 -16.54
N ALA A 889 10.77 -23.68 -16.12
CA ALA A 889 10.34 -23.62 -14.73
C ALA A 889 9.84 -24.99 -14.26
N HIS A 890 10.32 -25.43 -13.10
CA HIS A 890 10.03 -26.74 -12.55
C HIS A 890 9.94 -26.70 -11.03
N GLU A 891 9.21 -27.66 -10.46
CA GLU A 891 9.17 -27.85 -9.01
C GLU A 891 10.22 -28.86 -8.56
N LEU A 892 10.77 -28.63 -7.38
CA LEU A 892 11.67 -29.52 -6.66
C LEU A 892 10.97 -30.09 -5.42
N THR A 893 11.20 -31.38 -5.16
CA THR A 893 10.90 -32.05 -3.90
C THR A 893 12.19 -32.09 -3.09
N GLN A 894 12.20 -31.46 -1.90
CA GLN A 894 13.36 -31.49 -0.99
C GLN A 894 13.18 -32.54 0.11
N GLU A 895 14.20 -33.39 0.29
CA GLU A 895 14.31 -34.34 1.38
C GLU A 895 15.48 -33.98 2.31
N LEU A 896 15.25 -34.07 3.62
CA LEU A 896 16.29 -33.96 4.64
C LEU A 896 16.53 -35.33 5.30
N ARG A 897 17.81 -35.70 5.45
CA ARG A 897 18.26 -36.87 6.21
C ARG A 897 19.39 -36.47 7.16
N VAL A 898 19.52 -37.15 8.29
CA VAL A 898 20.70 -37.07 9.16
C VAL A 898 21.34 -38.44 9.19
N ILE A 899 22.60 -38.52 8.75
CA ILE A 899 23.39 -39.73 8.64
C ILE A 899 24.73 -39.56 9.36
N THR A 900 25.46 -40.65 9.59
CA THR A 900 26.84 -40.61 10.11
C THR A 900 27.83 -40.12 9.05
N ARG A 901 29.04 -39.72 9.48
CA ARG A 901 30.15 -39.33 8.59
C ARG A 901 30.50 -40.48 7.63
N ALA A 902 30.57 -41.72 8.14
CA ALA A 902 30.86 -42.91 7.33
C ALA A 902 29.77 -43.19 6.27
N GLU A 903 28.49 -43.03 6.62
CA GLU A 903 27.39 -43.15 5.64
C GLU A 903 27.39 -42.00 4.62
N ALA A 904 27.88 -40.81 5.00
CA ALA A 904 28.05 -39.67 4.11
C ALA A 904 29.13 -39.94 3.04
N VAL A 905 30.21 -40.63 3.40
CA VAL A 905 31.24 -41.10 2.47
C VAL A 905 30.73 -42.25 1.59
N ALA A 906 30.28 -43.36 2.19
CA ALA A 906 29.97 -44.60 1.47
C ALA A 906 28.88 -44.44 0.39
N GLY A 907 27.86 -43.60 0.64
CA GLY A 907 26.75 -43.37 -0.30
C GLY A 907 26.92 -42.17 -1.24
N HIS A 908 28.08 -41.48 -1.25
CA HIS A 908 28.21 -40.18 -1.91
C HIS A 908 28.00 -40.24 -3.43
N ALA A 909 28.73 -41.11 -4.13
CA ALA A 909 28.68 -41.24 -5.59
C ALA A 909 27.31 -41.71 -6.12
N GLU A 910 26.53 -42.44 -5.31
CA GLU A 910 25.15 -42.78 -5.64
C GLU A 910 24.22 -41.56 -5.48
N ARG A 911 24.35 -40.81 -4.37
CA ARG A 911 23.56 -39.61 -4.11
C ARG A 911 23.74 -38.55 -5.20
N LEU A 912 24.96 -38.23 -5.61
CA LEU A 912 25.20 -37.24 -6.67
C LEU A 912 24.57 -37.65 -8.03
N ARG A 913 24.51 -38.95 -8.33
CA ARG A 913 23.91 -39.45 -9.58
C ARG A 913 22.38 -39.47 -9.53
N GLN A 914 21.79 -39.72 -8.36
CA GLN A 914 20.34 -39.79 -8.15
C GLN A 914 19.66 -38.44 -7.90
N TRP A 915 20.36 -37.52 -7.23
CA TRP A 915 19.79 -36.24 -6.78
C TRP A 915 20.49 -35.09 -7.51
N PRO A 916 19.79 -34.35 -8.38
CA PRO A 916 20.35 -33.19 -9.10
C PRO A 916 20.98 -32.15 -8.17
N HIS A 917 20.39 -31.94 -6.99
CA HIS A 917 20.89 -31.02 -5.97
C HIS A 917 21.24 -31.79 -4.69
N VAL A 918 22.44 -31.60 -4.17
CA VAL A 918 22.93 -32.20 -2.92
C VAL A 918 23.74 -31.18 -2.15
N ARG A 919 23.44 -31.03 -0.86
CA ARG A 919 24.24 -30.28 0.11
C ARG A 919 24.42 -31.11 1.37
N TYR A 920 25.65 -31.17 1.87
CA TYR A 920 25.96 -31.71 3.19
C TYR A 920 26.23 -30.57 4.17
N MET A 921 25.81 -30.74 5.41
CA MET A 921 26.09 -29.84 6.52
C MET A 921 26.65 -30.71 7.65
N TRP A 922 27.98 -30.77 7.74
CA TRP A 922 28.72 -31.68 8.61
C TRP A 922 28.89 -31.03 10.00
N LEU A 923 28.30 -31.60 11.05
CA LEU A 923 28.32 -30.97 12.38
C LEU A 923 29.62 -31.30 13.14
N PRO A 924 30.43 -30.29 13.53
CA PRO A 924 31.63 -30.52 14.33
C PRO A 924 31.29 -31.12 15.69
N TYR A 925 32.16 -32.01 16.19
CA TYR A 925 32.00 -32.75 17.46
C TYR A 925 30.80 -33.70 17.57
N VAL A 926 30.02 -33.89 16.49
CA VAL A 926 28.93 -34.86 16.44
C VAL A 926 29.13 -35.74 15.22
N ASP A 927 28.91 -37.05 15.37
CA ASP A 927 28.77 -37.94 14.21
C ASP A 927 27.37 -37.76 13.60
N ALA A 928 27.22 -36.65 12.88
CA ALA A 928 25.99 -36.24 12.22
C ALA A 928 26.30 -35.34 11.01
N VAL A 929 25.79 -35.76 9.85
CA VAL A 929 25.82 -35.01 8.60
C VAL A 929 24.38 -34.81 8.17
N VAL A 930 23.94 -33.56 8.09
CA VAL A 930 22.61 -33.24 7.57
C VAL A 930 22.70 -33.17 6.06
N VAL A 931 22.05 -34.11 5.39
CA VAL A 931 21.97 -34.16 3.93
C VAL A 931 20.66 -33.50 3.50
N ALA A 932 20.78 -32.37 2.81
CA ALA A 932 19.68 -31.75 2.09
C ALA A 932 19.82 -32.12 0.60
N ALA A 933 18.86 -32.88 0.07
CA ALA A 933 18.84 -33.28 -1.32
C ALA A 933 17.53 -32.83 -1.98
N ALA A 934 17.60 -32.40 -3.24
CA ALA A 934 16.41 -32.03 -4.00
C ALA A 934 16.45 -32.58 -5.43
N ARG A 935 15.27 -32.96 -5.94
CA ARG A 935 15.06 -33.49 -7.29
C ARG A 935 13.78 -32.92 -7.88
N GLN A 936 13.67 -32.89 -9.20
CA GLN A 936 12.46 -32.47 -9.89
C GLN A 936 11.26 -33.35 -9.48
N THR A 937 10.14 -32.70 -9.14
CA THR A 937 8.90 -33.37 -8.75
C THR A 937 8.24 -34.00 -9.99
N VAL A 938 7.95 -35.30 -9.93
CA VAL A 938 7.29 -36.04 -11.02
C VAL A 938 5.77 -36.05 -10.81
N VAL A 939 5.01 -35.77 -11.88
CA VAL A 939 3.55 -35.79 -11.85
C VAL A 939 3.05 -37.21 -11.56
N GLY A 940 2.46 -37.41 -10.38
CA GLY A 940 1.96 -38.70 -9.91
C GLY A 940 2.68 -39.25 -8.67
N ASP A 941 3.81 -38.68 -8.25
CA ASP A 941 4.46 -39.07 -7.00
C ASP A 941 3.53 -38.78 -5.80
N ALA A 942 3.18 -39.81 -5.02
CA ALA A 942 2.36 -39.69 -3.81
C ALA A 942 3.18 -39.16 -2.61
N VAL A 943 3.78 -37.98 -2.77
CA VAL A 943 4.71 -37.43 -1.77
C VAL A 943 3.97 -36.83 -0.58
N THR A 944 4.12 -37.45 0.59
CA THR A 944 3.62 -36.89 1.85
C THR A 944 4.67 -35.96 2.46
N VAL A 945 4.43 -34.65 2.39
CA VAL A 945 5.30 -33.63 3.01
C VAL A 945 5.20 -33.70 4.54
N SER A 946 6.33 -34.01 5.18
CA SER A 946 6.51 -33.92 6.64
C SER A 946 6.06 -32.54 7.14
N PRO A 947 5.35 -32.44 8.28
CA PRO A 947 5.03 -31.15 8.88
C PRO A 947 6.27 -30.25 9.01
N LYS A 948 6.30 -29.10 8.30
CA LYS A 948 7.37 -28.09 8.45
C LYS A 948 7.58 -27.80 9.94
N GLN A 949 8.82 -27.99 10.41
CA GLN A 949 9.32 -27.68 11.75
C GLN A 949 8.24 -27.77 12.84
N THR A 950 7.87 -28.99 13.24
CA THR A 950 6.99 -29.16 14.40
C THR A 950 7.61 -28.47 15.63
N GLN A 951 6.76 -27.91 16.49
CA GLN A 951 7.21 -27.31 17.76
C GLN A 951 8.06 -28.28 18.60
N HIS A 952 7.87 -29.59 18.43
CA HIS A 952 8.65 -30.68 19.02
C HIS A 952 10.10 -30.79 18.49
N ALA A 953 10.36 -30.45 17.23
CA ALA A 953 11.71 -30.50 16.66
C ALA A 953 12.63 -29.44 17.29
N LEU A 954 12.10 -28.24 17.58
CA LEU A 954 12.81 -27.12 18.20
C LEU A 954 13.12 -27.32 19.70
N GLU A 955 12.53 -28.32 20.35
CA GLU A 955 12.60 -28.46 21.80
C GLU A 955 14.01 -28.68 22.38
N PRO A 956 14.96 -29.41 21.74
CA PRO A 956 16.34 -29.53 22.23
C PRO A 956 17.04 -28.17 22.38
N LEU A 957 16.85 -27.28 21.40
CA LEU A 957 17.40 -25.92 21.43
C LEU A 957 16.71 -25.07 22.50
N ARG A 958 15.38 -25.19 22.64
CA ARG A 958 14.64 -24.48 23.69
C ARG A 958 15.02 -24.91 25.09
N GLN A 959 15.22 -26.22 25.30
CA GLN A 959 15.71 -26.74 26.57
C GLN A 959 17.07 -26.13 26.91
N LEU A 960 18.02 -26.19 25.96
CA LEU A 960 19.35 -25.60 26.13
C LEU A 960 19.29 -24.08 26.43
N LEU A 961 18.43 -23.32 25.75
CA LEU A 961 18.25 -21.89 26.05
C LEU A 961 17.64 -21.65 27.44
N ARG A 962 16.68 -22.47 27.90
CA ARG A 962 16.12 -22.36 29.26
C ARG A 962 17.16 -22.70 30.34
N GLU A 963 18.07 -23.64 30.08
CA GLU A 963 19.19 -23.96 30.98
C GLU A 963 20.18 -22.79 31.10
N LEU A 964 20.50 -22.12 29.99
CA LEU A 964 21.46 -21.01 29.93
C LEU A 964 20.88 -19.67 30.39
N ALA A 965 19.58 -19.46 30.19
CA ALA A 965 18.87 -18.22 30.48
C ALA A 965 17.55 -18.49 31.23
N PRO A 966 17.59 -19.02 32.47
CA PRO A 966 16.40 -19.39 33.24
C PRO A 966 15.51 -18.20 33.64
N HIS A 967 15.99 -16.97 33.44
CA HIS A 967 15.24 -15.73 33.63
C HIS A 967 14.30 -15.38 32.45
N LEU A 968 14.44 -16.06 31.30
CA LEU A 968 13.56 -15.85 30.16
C LEU A 968 12.23 -16.58 30.37
N ASP A 969 11.13 -15.86 30.15
CA ASP A 969 9.79 -16.43 30.17
C ASP A 969 9.65 -17.60 29.18
N ALA A 970 9.05 -18.69 29.64
CA ALA A 970 8.86 -19.92 28.87
C ALA A 970 7.96 -19.70 27.64
N GLY A 971 6.97 -18.81 27.72
CA GLY A 971 6.14 -18.42 26.58
C GLY A 971 6.93 -17.70 25.49
N SER A 972 7.87 -16.85 25.90
CA SER A 972 8.77 -16.10 25.03
C SER A 972 9.76 -17.05 24.31
N VAL A 973 10.34 -18.03 25.02
CA VAL A 973 11.21 -19.05 24.40
C VAL A 973 10.44 -19.96 23.42
N ALA A 974 9.16 -20.24 23.70
CA ALA A 974 8.31 -21.04 22.81
C ALA A 974 7.95 -20.33 21.49
N GLN A 975 8.08 -19.00 21.40
CA GLN A 975 7.85 -18.23 20.16
C GLN A 975 9.05 -18.20 19.21
N LEU A 976 10.26 -18.52 19.70
CA LEU A 976 11.49 -18.39 18.92
C LEU A 976 11.61 -19.48 17.84
N GLY A 977 12.11 -19.06 16.67
CA GLY A 977 12.48 -19.93 15.55
C GLY A 977 13.88 -20.55 15.68
N PHE A 978 14.25 -21.43 14.73
CA PHE A 978 15.56 -22.13 14.75
C PHE A 978 16.76 -21.16 14.81
N ALA A 979 16.82 -20.18 13.90
CA ALA A 979 17.92 -19.21 13.86
C ALA A 979 17.98 -18.35 15.14
N GLU A 980 16.84 -17.80 15.58
CA GLU A 980 16.77 -16.99 16.81
C GLU A 980 17.16 -17.77 18.07
N LEU A 981 16.85 -19.07 18.15
CA LEU A 981 17.30 -19.95 19.22
C LEU A 981 18.82 -20.16 19.13
N ARG A 982 19.32 -20.50 17.94
CA ARG A 982 20.76 -20.73 17.68
C ARG A 982 21.58 -19.50 18.08
N ASP A 983 21.23 -18.32 17.57
CA ASP A 983 21.95 -17.07 17.79
C ASP A 983 22.02 -16.73 19.29
N ARG A 984 20.90 -16.85 20.01
CA ARG A 984 20.85 -16.60 21.47
C ARG A 984 21.68 -17.60 22.26
N ILE A 985 21.60 -18.89 21.92
CA ILE A 985 22.35 -19.96 22.59
C ILE A 985 23.86 -19.74 22.37
N LEU A 986 24.29 -19.48 21.13
CA LEU A 986 25.70 -19.24 20.80
C LEU A 986 26.27 -18.00 21.49
N ALA A 987 25.50 -16.90 21.57
CA ALA A 987 25.91 -15.64 22.19
C ALA A 987 26.33 -15.74 23.66
N HIS A 988 25.94 -16.80 24.39
CA HIS A 988 26.35 -17.02 25.79
C HIS A 988 27.86 -17.23 25.94
N ALA A 989 28.49 -18.06 25.09
CA ALA A 989 29.91 -18.39 25.17
C ALA A 989 30.44 -18.90 23.80
N PRO A 990 30.47 -18.05 22.76
CA PRO A 990 30.70 -18.49 21.37
C PRO A 990 32.10 -19.06 21.10
N LEU A 991 33.05 -18.88 22.02
CA LEU A 991 34.43 -19.36 21.95
C LEU A 991 34.76 -20.46 22.97
N ASP A 992 33.79 -20.90 23.79
CA ASP A 992 33.97 -22.08 24.64
C ASP A 992 33.61 -23.34 23.84
N SER A 993 34.61 -24.15 23.52
CA SER A 993 34.43 -25.40 22.77
C SER A 993 33.53 -26.40 23.50
N ALA A 994 33.44 -26.38 24.84
CA ALA A 994 32.51 -27.24 25.59
C ALA A 994 31.05 -26.78 25.43
N HIS A 995 30.82 -25.46 25.45
CA HIS A 995 29.52 -24.87 25.13
C HIS A 995 29.12 -25.12 23.67
N VAL A 996 30.03 -24.89 22.72
CA VAL A 996 29.82 -25.15 21.28
C VAL A 996 29.44 -26.60 21.01
N ARG A 997 30.09 -27.58 21.68
CA ARG A 997 29.71 -29.00 21.62
C ARG A 997 28.24 -29.23 22.03
N ARG A 998 27.75 -28.58 23.10
CA ARG A 998 26.34 -28.66 23.51
C ARG A 998 25.41 -28.06 22.45
N CYS A 999 25.81 -26.95 21.84
CA CYS A 999 25.05 -26.30 20.76
C CYS A 999 24.89 -27.22 19.55
N ASN A 1000 26.01 -27.76 19.03
CA ASN A 1000 26.01 -28.64 17.87
C ASN A 1000 25.24 -29.95 18.15
N HIS A 1001 25.27 -30.45 19.38
CA HIS A 1001 24.48 -31.63 19.79
C HIS A 1001 22.97 -31.35 19.81
N ALA A 1002 22.54 -30.20 20.35
CA ALA A 1002 21.14 -29.78 20.34
C ALA A 1002 20.63 -29.50 18.92
N GLU A 1003 21.49 -28.96 18.04
CA GLU A 1003 21.21 -28.81 16.61
C GLU A 1003 21.09 -30.18 15.90
N ALA A 1004 21.99 -31.12 16.16
CA ALA A 1004 21.90 -32.48 15.60
C ALA A 1004 20.56 -33.15 15.95
N GLU A 1005 20.11 -33.00 17.20
CA GLU A 1005 18.79 -33.48 17.65
C GLU A 1005 17.62 -32.77 16.96
N PHE A 1006 17.71 -31.46 16.75
CA PHE A 1006 16.72 -30.73 15.94
C PHE A 1006 16.62 -31.27 14.51
N TRP A 1007 17.76 -31.51 13.84
CA TRP A 1007 17.77 -32.04 12.48
C TRP A 1007 17.29 -33.49 12.40
N ARG A 1008 17.67 -34.35 13.37
CA ARG A 1008 17.18 -35.75 13.45
C ARG A 1008 15.66 -35.81 13.56
N ARG A 1009 15.04 -34.84 14.26
CA ARG A 1009 13.57 -34.68 14.39
C ARG A 1009 12.90 -34.01 13.18
N SER A 1010 13.67 -33.53 12.21
CA SER A 1010 13.20 -32.75 11.05
C SER A 1010 13.35 -33.49 9.71
N GLN A 1011 13.58 -34.80 9.73
CA GLN A 1011 13.85 -35.63 8.56
C GLN A 1011 12.61 -35.93 7.69
N GLY A 1012 12.87 -36.44 6.48
CA GLY A 1012 11.88 -36.79 5.46
C GLY A 1012 11.69 -35.68 4.43
N VAL A 1013 10.61 -35.74 3.64
CA VAL A 1013 10.32 -34.72 2.64
C VAL A 1013 9.81 -33.45 3.33
N THR A 1014 10.58 -32.37 3.29
CA THR A 1014 10.30 -31.16 4.07
C THR A 1014 9.55 -30.07 3.31
N ASP A 1015 9.69 -30.01 1.98
CA ASP A 1015 8.95 -29.05 1.15
C ASP A 1015 8.90 -29.51 -0.32
N ILE A 1016 7.91 -28.98 -1.05
CA ILE A 1016 7.75 -29.13 -2.50
C ILE A 1016 7.37 -27.77 -3.09
N GLY A 1017 8.02 -27.35 -4.15
CA GLY A 1017 7.69 -26.11 -4.86
C GLY A 1017 8.73 -25.70 -5.89
N ALA A 1018 8.55 -24.54 -6.53
CA ALA A 1018 9.45 -24.00 -7.55
C ALA A 1018 10.95 -24.07 -7.18
N SER A 1019 11.80 -24.25 -8.20
CA SER A 1019 13.24 -24.51 -8.11
C SER A 1019 14.11 -23.49 -7.37
N ASP A 1020 14.18 -22.21 -7.78
CA ASP A 1020 13.09 -21.36 -7.32
C ASP A 1020 13.16 -21.20 -5.80
N ARG A 1021 12.00 -21.20 -5.15
CA ARG A 1021 11.80 -21.17 -3.70
C ARG A 1021 12.62 -22.21 -2.91
N ILE A 1022 12.90 -23.38 -3.48
CA ILE A 1022 13.53 -24.50 -2.75
C ILE A 1022 15.04 -24.32 -2.56
N LEU A 1023 15.76 -23.77 -3.55
CA LEU A 1023 17.23 -23.68 -3.50
C LEU A 1023 17.76 -22.46 -2.71
N GLY A 1024 16.97 -21.39 -2.58
CA GLY A 1024 17.30 -20.24 -1.73
C GLY A 1024 16.82 -20.42 -0.29
N PHE A 1025 17.59 -19.91 0.68
CA PHE A 1025 17.25 -19.96 2.10
C PHE A 1025 17.77 -18.73 2.84
N GLU A 1026 17.03 -18.26 3.85
CA GLU A 1026 17.50 -17.18 4.72
C GLU A 1026 18.76 -17.64 5.48
N CYS A 1027 19.88 -16.95 5.29
CA CYS A 1027 21.06 -17.11 6.16
C CYS A 1027 20.70 -16.66 7.59
N GLY A 1028 21.44 -17.16 8.59
CA GLY A 1028 21.29 -16.71 9.97
C GLY A 1028 21.82 -15.29 10.20
N GLY A 1029 22.13 -14.95 11.45
CA GLY A 1029 22.83 -13.71 11.78
C GLY A 1029 24.17 -13.54 11.03
N GLN A 1030 24.73 -12.33 11.11
CA GLN A 1030 26.01 -12.00 10.47
C GLN A 1030 27.11 -13.00 10.83
N GLN A 1031 27.96 -13.33 9.86
CA GLN A 1031 28.92 -14.43 9.98
C GLN A 1031 30.17 -14.19 9.14
N TRP A 1032 31.30 -14.67 9.65
CA TRP A 1032 32.50 -14.94 8.86
C TRP A 1032 32.30 -16.25 8.08
N VAL A 1033 32.74 -16.27 6.82
CA VAL A 1033 32.68 -17.44 5.93
C VAL A 1033 33.97 -17.51 5.13
N ASN A 1034 34.68 -18.64 5.21
CA ASN A 1034 35.74 -19.01 4.28
C ASN A 1034 35.27 -20.22 3.50
N GLU A 1035 35.20 -20.13 2.17
CA GLU A 1035 34.69 -21.20 1.31
C GLU A 1035 35.72 -21.48 0.23
N VAL A 1036 36.13 -22.74 0.11
CA VAL A 1036 37.11 -23.20 -0.88
C VAL A 1036 36.46 -24.08 -1.93
N CYS A 1037 36.99 -24.03 -3.14
CA CYS A 1037 36.66 -24.93 -4.24
C CYS A 1037 37.82 -25.89 -4.47
N LEU A 1038 37.51 -27.16 -4.70
CA LEU A 1038 38.49 -28.22 -4.98
C LEU A 1038 37.97 -29.21 -6.04
N PRO A 1039 38.85 -29.85 -6.81
CA PRO A 1039 38.45 -30.84 -7.82
C PRO A 1039 37.96 -32.14 -7.16
N ALA A 1040 36.77 -32.60 -7.57
CA ALA A 1040 36.12 -33.83 -7.06
C ALA A 1040 36.06 -34.98 -8.08
N GLY A 1041 36.86 -34.88 -9.15
CA GLY A 1041 36.89 -35.87 -10.24
C GLY A 1041 35.74 -35.66 -11.22
N THR A 1042 34.93 -36.71 -11.41
CA THR A 1042 33.80 -36.69 -12.35
C THR A 1042 32.54 -37.26 -11.71
N LEU A 1043 31.37 -37.04 -12.30
CA LEU A 1043 30.12 -37.58 -11.75
C LEU A 1043 30.01 -39.12 -11.85
N ASP A 1044 30.64 -39.73 -12.86
CA ASP A 1044 30.67 -41.19 -13.01
C ASP A 1044 31.82 -41.85 -12.22
N GLN A 1045 32.90 -41.10 -11.98
CA GLN A 1045 34.03 -41.49 -11.13
C GLN A 1045 34.41 -40.33 -10.18
N PRO A 1046 33.66 -40.12 -9.08
CA PRO A 1046 34.04 -39.15 -8.05
C PRO A 1046 35.28 -39.67 -7.32
N THR A 1047 36.24 -38.78 -7.05
CA THR A 1047 37.50 -39.20 -6.39
C THR A 1047 37.31 -39.48 -4.89
N GLY A 1048 36.28 -38.90 -4.26
CA GLY A 1048 36.08 -38.90 -2.80
C GLY A 1048 37.10 -38.04 -2.02
N HIS A 1049 38.03 -37.41 -2.76
CA HIS A 1049 39.06 -36.51 -2.26
C HIS A 1049 38.48 -35.33 -1.48
N ASP A 1050 37.35 -34.82 -1.93
CA ASP A 1050 36.63 -33.71 -1.33
C ASP A 1050 35.87 -34.09 -0.04
N LEU A 1051 35.51 -35.36 0.13
CA LEU A 1051 34.99 -35.85 1.40
C LEU A 1051 36.12 -36.03 2.41
N ALA A 1052 37.27 -36.57 1.98
CA ALA A 1052 38.46 -36.71 2.80
C ALA A 1052 39.00 -35.34 3.28
N PHE A 1053 38.87 -34.29 2.47
CA PHE A 1053 39.15 -32.91 2.89
C PHE A 1053 38.27 -32.48 4.09
N VAL A 1054 36.96 -32.72 4.02
CA VAL A 1054 36.04 -32.38 5.12
C VAL A 1054 36.27 -33.25 6.36
N GLU A 1055 36.53 -34.55 6.20
CA GLU A 1055 36.91 -35.43 7.32
C GLU A 1055 38.17 -34.93 8.03
N ARG A 1056 39.15 -34.41 7.29
CA ARG A 1056 40.35 -33.78 7.86
C ARG A 1056 40.08 -32.43 8.52
N ILE A 1057 39.18 -31.60 8.00
CA ILE A 1057 38.73 -30.39 8.70
C ILE A 1057 38.11 -30.77 10.05
N LEU A 1058 37.24 -31.78 10.09
CA LEU A 1058 36.60 -32.25 11.31
C LEU A 1058 37.62 -32.82 12.32
N ALA A 1059 38.62 -33.58 11.85
CA ALA A 1059 39.73 -34.04 12.67
C ALA A 1059 40.55 -32.87 13.24
N LEU A 1060 40.94 -31.89 12.41
CA LEU A 1060 41.66 -30.69 12.86
C LEU A 1060 40.89 -29.90 13.93
N ILE A 1061 39.57 -29.75 13.78
CA ILE A 1061 38.70 -29.12 14.79
C ILE A 1061 38.75 -29.89 16.11
N GLU A 1062 38.65 -31.22 16.05
CA GLU A 1062 38.58 -32.09 17.23
C GLU A 1062 39.93 -32.18 17.96
N ASP A 1063 41.04 -32.34 17.21
CA ASP A 1063 42.42 -32.41 17.72
C ASP A 1063 42.89 -31.09 18.33
N HIS A 1064 42.55 -29.95 17.72
CA HIS A 1064 42.94 -28.62 18.20
C HIS A 1064 41.87 -27.97 19.10
N ASN A 1065 40.78 -28.69 19.38
CA ASN A 1065 39.64 -28.23 20.19
C ASN A 1065 39.06 -26.87 19.74
N VAL A 1066 38.94 -26.65 18.43
CA VAL A 1066 38.45 -25.39 17.84
C VAL A 1066 36.97 -25.16 18.19
N ALA A 1067 36.62 -23.97 18.67
CA ALA A 1067 35.23 -23.58 18.88
C ALA A 1067 34.52 -23.32 17.53
N ALA A 1068 34.07 -24.40 16.86
CA ALA A 1068 33.38 -24.37 15.57
C ALA A 1068 31.85 -24.54 15.73
N PRO A 1069 31.08 -23.44 15.82
CA PRO A 1069 29.63 -23.46 16.12
C PRO A 1069 28.72 -23.69 14.92
N CYS A 1070 29.28 -23.90 13.73
CA CYS A 1070 28.53 -24.04 12.48
C CYS A 1070 28.83 -25.41 11.85
N PRO A 1071 27.88 -26.00 11.11
CA PRO A 1071 28.21 -27.08 10.20
C PRO A 1071 29.25 -26.62 9.18
N ILE A 1072 30.13 -27.53 8.77
CA ILE A 1072 30.89 -27.34 7.53
C ILE A 1072 29.90 -27.57 6.40
N GLU A 1073 29.67 -26.57 5.56
CA GLU A 1073 28.80 -26.72 4.39
C GLU A 1073 29.58 -27.33 3.23
N GLN A 1074 28.97 -28.24 2.48
CA GLN A 1074 29.55 -28.79 1.26
C GLN A 1074 28.51 -28.90 0.14
N ARG A 1075 28.88 -28.46 -1.07
CA ARG A 1075 28.05 -28.41 -2.28
C ARG A 1075 28.89 -28.78 -3.51
N TRP A 1076 28.24 -29.05 -4.65
CA TRP A 1076 28.92 -29.38 -5.90
C TRP A 1076 28.36 -28.60 -7.08
N THR A 1077 29.17 -28.37 -8.11
CA THR A 1077 28.75 -27.89 -9.44
C THR A 1077 29.51 -28.64 -10.54
N SER A 1078 29.02 -28.57 -11.79
CA SER A 1078 29.85 -28.88 -12.95
C SER A 1078 30.94 -27.80 -13.14
N ALA A 1079 31.81 -28.00 -14.14
CA ALA A 1079 32.88 -27.07 -14.47
C ALA A 1079 32.40 -25.78 -15.16
N SER A 1080 33.34 -24.84 -15.32
CA SER A 1080 33.24 -23.57 -16.07
C SER A 1080 34.51 -23.32 -16.88
N ALA A 1081 34.35 -22.78 -18.09
CA ALA A 1081 35.43 -22.42 -19.00
C ALA A 1081 35.92 -20.97 -18.78
N SER A 1082 35.29 -20.20 -17.88
CA SER A 1082 35.72 -18.84 -17.58
C SER A 1082 37.14 -18.84 -16.97
N THR A 1083 37.99 -17.90 -17.38
CA THR A 1083 39.44 -17.91 -17.11
C THR A 1083 39.79 -17.92 -15.62
N LEU A 1084 38.98 -17.26 -14.78
CA LEU A 1084 39.17 -17.16 -13.33
C LEU A 1084 38.15 -17.98 -12.53
N SER A 1085 37.38 -18.90 -13.14
CA SER A 1085 36.41 -19.69 -12.37
C SER A 1085 37.09 -20.77 -11.57
N HIS A 1086 36.83 -20.84 -10.27
CA HIS A 1086 37.40 -21.88 -9.41
C HIS A 1086 37.01 -23.30 -9.84
N ALA A 1087 35.83 -23.45 -10.43
CA ALA A 1087 35.36 -24.67 -11.10
C ALA A 1087 35.98 -24.86 -12.51
N HIS A 1088 37.20 -24.36 -12.76
CA HIS A 1088 37.82 -24.35 -14.09
C HIS A 1088 37.85 -25.73 -14.76
N GLY A 1089 37.40 -25.81 -16.01
CA GLY A 1089 37.47 -27.00 -16.86
C GLY A 1089 36.69 -26.84 -18.17
N ASP A 1090 36.63 -27.90 -18.96
CA ASP A 1090 35.71 -27.96 -20.11
C ASP A 1090 34.26 -28.01 -19.60
N GLU A 1091 33.43 -27.04 -20.01
CA GLU A 1091 31.99 -26.96 -19.67
C GLU A 1091 31.19 -28.16 -20.20
N ASN A 1092 31.67 -28.82 -21.25
CA ASN A 1092 31.10 -30.05 -21.79
C ASN A 1092 31.77 -31.32 -21.23
N GLY A 1093 32.82 -31.13 -20.42
CA GLY A 1093 33.58 -32.21 -19.78
C GLY A 1093 32.85 -32.77 -18.55
N PRO A 1094 33.21 -34.00 -18.12
CA PRO A 1094 32.56 -34.68 -16.99
C PRO A 1094 33.00 -34.14 -15.61
N ALA A 1095 33.70 -33.00 -15.56
CA ALA A 1095 34.43 -32.51 -14.40
C ALA A 1095 33.50 -31.93 -13.31
N LEU A 1096 33.83 -32.28 -12.06
CA LEU A 1096 33.05 -31.94 -10.87
C LEU A 1096 33.88 -31.05 -9.92
N ALA A 1097 33.31 -29.91 -9.53
CA ALA A 1097 33.84 -29.04 -8.48
C ALA A 1097 33.09 -29.26 -7.17
N SER A 1098 33.81 -29.31 -6.05
CA SER A 1098 33.26 -29.38 -4.69
C SER A 1098 33.61 -28.11 -3.93
N TRP A 1099 32.60 -27.50 -3.31
CA TRP A 1099 32.67 -26.23 -2.60
C TRP A 1099 32.48 -26.51 -1.12
N VAL A 1100 33.46 -26.16 -0.27
CA VAL A 1100 33.49 -26.47 1.16
C VAL A 1100 33.64 -25.18 1.97
N GLY A 1101 32.62 -24.86 2.79
CA GLY A 1101 32.52 -23.64 3.58
C GLY A 1101 32.67 -23.87 5.09
N ILE A 1102 33.62 -23.17 5.71
CA ILE A 1102 33.73 -23.03 7.17
C ILE A 1102 33.14 -21.67 7.61
N ILE A 1103 32.38 -21.66 8.71
CA ILE A 1103 31.53 -20.52 9.10
C ILE A 1103 31.67 -20.23 10.60
N MET A 1104 31.68 -18.96 11.01
CA MET A 1104 31.58 -18.54 12.42
C MET A 1104 30.63 -17.34 12.61
N TYR A 1105 29.65 -17.46 13.52
CA TYR A 1105 28.64 -16.44 13.79
C TYR A 1105 29.17 -15.24 14.60
N LEU A 1106 28.86 -14.02 14.15
CA LEU A 1106 29.18 -12.74 14.79
C LEU A 1106 28.04 -12.29 15.72
N CYS A 1107 27.93 -12.98 16.86
CA CYS A 1107 26.77 -12.91 17.77
C CYS A 1107 26.52 -11.52 18.38
N ARG A 1108 27.49 -10.98 19.14
CA ARG A 1108 27.40 -9.69 19.84
C ARG A 1108 28.59 -8.82 19.51
N GLU A 1109 28.37 -7.51 19.42
CA GLU A 1109 29.40 -6.52 19.06
C GLU A 1109 30.63 -6.59 19.98
N ASP A 1110 30.41 -6.71 21.30
CA ASP A 1110 31.47 -6.85 22.31
C ASP A 1110 32.34 -8.11 22.15
N GLN A 1111 31.83 -9.14 21.46
CA GLN A 1111 32.52 -10.41 21.22
C GLN A 1111 33.20 -10.48 19.83
N ARG A 1112 32.86 -9.58 18.88
CA ARG A 1112 33.31 -9.66 17.48
C ARG A 1112 34.82 -9.70 17.27
N PRO A 1113 35.65 -8.89 17.98
CA PRO A 1113 37.11 -8.93 17.77
C PRO A 1113 37.70 -10.30 18.13
N ALA A 1114 37.26 -10.91 19.23
CA ALA A 1114 37.72 -12.22 19.67
C ALA A 1114 37.24 -13.34 18.72
N ILE A 1115 35.99 -13.27 18.25
CA ILE A 1115 35.44 -14.23 17.26
C ILE A 1115 36.19 -14.12 15.93
N THR A 1116 36.51 -12.90 15.49
CA THR A 1116 37.28 -12.65 14.26
C THR A 1116 38.69 -13.21 14.36
N ALA A 1117 39.39 -12.97 15.47
CA ALA A 1117 40.72 -13.56 15.71
C ALA A 1117 40.68 -15.10 15.74
N ALA A 1118 39.67 -15.69 16.39
CA ALA A 1118 39.48 -17.14 16.40
C ALA A 1118 39.18 -17.72 15.01
N PHE A 1119 38.38 -17.02 14.19
CA PHE A 1119 38.10 -17.39 12.81
C PHE A 1119 39.36 -17.34 11.94
N HIS A 1120 40.17 -16.30 12.02
CA HIS A 1120 41.43 -16.22 11.27
C HIS A 1120 42.41 -17.34 11.68
N ALA A 1121 42.51 -17.66 12.99
CA ALA A 1121 43.33 -18.78 13.46
C ALA A 1121 42.82 -20.15 12.94
N TYR A 1122 41.51 -20.37 12.98
CA TYR A 1122 40.88 -21.60 12.44
C TYR A 1122 41.07 -21.71 10.92
N ARG A 1123 40.86 -20.62 10.17
CA ARG A 1123 41.11 -20.56 8.73
C ARG A 1123 42.58 -20.87 8.41
N ALA A 1124 43.52 -20.19 9.08
CA ALA A 1124 44.95 -20.41 8.85
C ALA A 1124 45.40 -21.84 9.16
N LEU A 1125 44.81 -22.48 10.19
CA LEU A 1125 45.04 -23.90 10.50
C LEU A 1125 44.61 -24.81 9.33
N VAL A 1126 43.44 -24.57 8.74
CA VAL A 1126 42.94 -25.32 7.58
C VAL A 1126 43.81 -25.07 6.35
N GLU A 1127 44.06 -23.80 6.00
CA GLU A 1127 44.85 -23.40 4.82
C GLU A 1127 46.30 -23.91 4.88
N ALA A 1128 46.94 -23.86 6.05
CA ALA A 1128 48.31 -24.35 6.21
C ALA A 1128 48.40 -25.89 6.17
N SER A 1129 47.33 -26.59 6.57
CA SER A 1129 47.34 -28.05 6.70
C SER A 1129 46.82 -28.80 5.47
N LEU A 1130 45.93 -28.20 4.68
CA LEU A 1130 45.16 -28.92 3.66
C LEU A 1130 45.23 -28.32 2.24
N ASP A 1131 45.36 -26.99 2.07
CA ASP A 1131 45.11 -26.34 0.76
C ASP A 1131 45.98 -26.86 -0.39
N ASP A 1132 47.28 -27.04 -0.17
CA ASP A 1132 48.22 -27.50 -1.20
C ASP A 1132 48.09 -29.01 -1.48
N GLU A 1133 47.67 -29.79 -0.49
CA GLU A 1133 47.45 -31.24 -0.65
C GLU A 1133 46.17 -31.52 -1.46
N PHE A 1134 45.13 -30.72 -1.22
CA PHE A 1134 43.80 -30.94 -1.80
C PHE A 1134 43.48 -30.09 -3.03
N ASP A 1135 44.44 -29.28 -3.52
CA ASP A 1135 44.26 -28.32 -4.62
C ASP A 1135 43.07 -27.37 -4.36
N ALA A 1136 42.94 -26.92 -3.10
CA ALA A 1136 41.81 -26.11 -2.65
C ALA A 1136 42.09 -24.60 -2.77
N PHE A 1137 41.15 -23.86 -3.35
CA PHE A 1137 41.26 -22.42 -3.61
C PHE A 1137 40.08 -21.65 -3.03
N VAL A 1138 40.34 -20.57 -2.31
CA VAL A 1138 39.31 -19.74 -1.67
C VAL A 1138 38.47 -18.97 -2.71
N HIS A 1139 37.15 -19.14 -2.66
CA HIS A 1139 36.17 -18.46 -3.50
C HIS A 1139 36.37 -16.93 -3.46
N TRP A 1140 36.30 -16.25 -4.62
CA TRP A 1140 36.64 -14.81 -4.76
C TRP A 1140 35.91 -13.87 -3.79
N ALA A 1141 34.61 -14.08 -3.54
CA ALA A 1141 33.83 -13.30 -2.57
C ALA A 1141 34.12 -13.62 -1.07
N LYS A 1142 35.10 -14.48 -0.78
CA LYS A 1142 35.50 -14.96 0.57
C LYS A 1142 37.01 -14.85 0.83
N LEU A 1143 37.80 -14.72 -0.23
CA LEU A 1143 39.25 -14.57 -0.16
C LEU A 1143 39.61 -13.26 0.55
N GLU A 1144 40.46 -13.33 1.57
CA GLU A 1144 41.09 -12.13 2.14
C GLU A 1144 42.56 -12.08 1.73
N ILE A 1145 43.06 -10.88 1.49
CA ILE A 1145 44.47 -10.62 1.16
C ILE A 1145 45.33 -10.88 2.40
N PRO A 1146 46.35 -11.76 2.34
CA PRO A 1146 47.30 -11.94 3.43
C PRO A 1146 48.10 -10.66 3.69
N SER A 1147 48.23 -10.26 4.97
CA SER A 1147 49.05 -9.12 5.38
C SER A 1147 50.55 -9.40 5.31
N GLU A 1148 50.97 -10.66 5.38
CA GLU A 1148 52.36 -11.06 5.26
C GLU A 1148 52.77 -11.23 3.79
N ALA A 1149 53.81 -10.51 3.36
CA ALA A 1149 54.30 -10.52 1.98
C ALA A 1149 54.64 -11.95 1.47
N ALA A 1150 55.20 -12.82 2.33
CA ALA A 1150 55.49 -14.21 1.96
C ALA A 1150 54.22 -15.04 1.70
N ALA A 1151 53.15 -14.81 2.47
CA ALA A 1151 51.87 -15.46 2.27
C ALA A 1151 51.15 -14.92 1.03
N LEU A 1152 51.25 -13.61 0.76
CA LEU A 1152 50.75 -13.00 -0.48
C LEU A 1152 51.49 -13.51 -1.73
N ALA A 1153 52.82 -13.64 -1.67
CA ALA A 1153 53.62 -14.22 -2.74
C ALA A 1153 53.26 -15.69 -3.01
N ARG A 1154 53.04 -16.50 -1.96
CA ARG A 1154 52.51 -17.87 -2.08
C ARG A 1154 51.13 -17.89 -2.73
N LEU A 1155 50.21 -17.02 -2.31
CA LEU A 1155 48.87 -16.90 -2.91
C LEU A 1155 48.96 -16.55 -4.40
N ARG A 1156 49.72 -15.50 -4.76
CA ARG A 1156 50.00 -15.09 -6.14
C ARG A 1156 50.56 -16.25 -6.99
N ALA A 1157 51.49 -17.03 -6.45
CA ALA A 1157 52.06 -18.19 -7.13
C ALA A 1157 51.02 -19.31 -7.35
N ARG A 1158 50.20 -19.63 -6.33
CA ARG A 1158 49.09 -20.61 -6.47
C ARG A 1158 48.07 -20.16 -7.52
N LEU A 1159 47.70 -18.88 -7.51
CA LEU A 1159 46.75 -18.32 -8.50
C LEU A 1159 47.30 -18.36 -9.94
N ARG A 1160 48.56 -17.94 -10.16
CA ARG A 1160 49.23 -18.05 -11.48
C ARG A 1160 49.44 -19.51 -11.94
N ALA A 1161 49.55 -20.46 -11.01
CA ALA A 1161 49.64 -21.88 -11.35
C ALA A 1161 48.28 -22.51 -11.74
N ARG A 1162 47.17 -21.92 -11.28
CA ARG A 1162 45.81 -22.43 -11.51
C ARG A 1162 45.07 -21.75 -12.66
N PHE A 1163 45.30 -20.46 -12.87
CA PHE A 1163 44.57 -19.62 -13.82
C PHE A 1163 45.55 -18.92 -14.77
N ASP A 1164 45.11 -18.63 -16.01
CA ASP A 1164 45.88 -17.79 -16.94
C ASP A 1164 45.76 -16.30 -16.56
N VAL A 1165 46.37 -15.98 -15.41
CA VAL A 1165 46.48 -14.64 -14.85
C VAL A 1165 47.19 -13.69 -15.83
N ASP A 1166 48.14 -14.21 -16.61
CA ASP A 1166 48.87 -13.39 -17.57
C ASP A 1166 47.97 -12.97 -18.75
N ALA A 1167 47.07 -13.84 -19.24
CA ALA A 1167 46.04 -13.46 -20.20
C ALA A 1167 45.04 -12.48 -19.61
N PHE A 1168 44.60 -12.72 -18.37
CA PHE A 1168 43.71 -11.79 -17.66
C PHE A 1168 44.34 -10.41 -17.51
N ASN A 1169 45.63 -10.33 -17.16
CA ASN A 1169 46.38 -9.08 -17.07
C ASN A 1169 46.59 -8.41 -18.43
N ARG A 1170 46.88 -9.16 -19.49
CA ARG A 1170 46.94 -8.61 -20.86
C ARG A 1170 45.59 -8.02 -21.29
N ALA A 1171 44.47 -8.65 -20.92
CA ALA A 1171 43.13 -8.11 -21.16
C ALA A 1171 42.88 -6.85 -20.31
N ARG A 1172 43.19 -6.88 -19.00
CA ARG A 1172 43.05 -5.74 -18.09
C ARG A 1172 43.83 -4.52 -18.57
N HIS A 1173 45.13 -4.66 -18.86
CA HIS A 1173 45.95 -3.56 -19.36
C HIS A 1173 45.49 -3.02 -20.73
N LYS A 1174 44.83 -3.84 -21.56
CA LYS A 1174 44.26 -3.38 -22.84
C LYS A 1174 42.98 -2.55 -22.64
N LEU A 1175 42.10 -2.98 -21.74
CA LEU A 1175 40.79 -2.35 -21.50
C LEU A 1175 40.86 -1.18 -20.52
N ASP A 1176 41.81 -1.22 -19.59
CA ASP A 1176 42.06 -0.24 -18.54
C ASP A 1176 43.58 -0.09 -18.28
N PRO A 1177 44.31 0.67 -19.12
CA PRO A 1177 45.75 0.88 -19.00
C PRO A 1177 46.14 1.82 -17.84
N HIS A 1178 45.18 2.40 -17.12
CA HIS A 1178 45.41 3.27 -15.97
C HIS A 1178 45.01 2.62 -14.64
N GLY A 1179 44.41 1.43 -14.67
CA GLY A 1179 43.94 0.72 -13.47
C GLY A 1179 42.80 1.45 -12.75
N VAL A 1180 41.98 2.20 -13.50
CA VAL A 1180 40.77 2.90 -13.03
C VAL A 1180 39.86 1.95 -12.25
N LEU A 1181 39.58 0.76 -12.78
CA LEU A 1181 38.62 -0.19 -12.21
C LEU A 1181 39.20 -1.08 -11.09
N SER A 1182 40.40 -0.75 -10.64
CA SER A 1182 41.17 -1.49 -9.65
C SER A 1182 41.09 -0.85 -8.26
N ASN A 1183 41.15 -1.68 -7.22
CA ASN A 1183 41.42 -1.29 -5.83
C ASN A 1183 42.64 -2.07 -5.31
N ASP A 1184 43.02 -1.89 -4.05
CA ASP A 1184 44.14 -2.61 -3.43
C ASP A 1184 43.98 -4.13 -3.47
N PHE A 1185 42.74 -4.64 -3.41
CA PHE A 1185 42.47 -6.08 -3.52
C PHE A 1185 42.88 -6.64 -4.89
N ILE A 1186 42.43 -6.00 -5.97
CA ILE A 1186 42.78 -6.41 -7.35
C ILE A 1186 44.29 -6.26 -7.59
N ARG A 1187 44.90 -5.16 -7.14
CA ARG A 1187 46.36 -4.92 -7.26
C ARG A 1187 47.17 -5.98 -6.50
N ALA A 1188 46.78 -6.29 -5.26
CA ALA A 1188 47.46 -7.29 -4.44
C ALA A 1188 47.45 -8.69 -5.08
N LEU A 1189 46.44 -9.03 -5.88
CA LEU A 1189 46.38 -10.35 -6.54
C LEU A 1189 47.02 -10.37 -7.92
N PHE A 1190 46.84 -9.32 -8.72
CA PHE A 1190 47.09 -9.36 -10.16
C PHE A 1190 48.17 -8.39 -10.67
N ASP A 1191 48.57 -7.36 -9.94
CA ASP A 1191 49.73 -6.55 -10.35
C ASP A 1191 51.04 -7.33 -10.12
N ASP A 1192 51.99 -7.16 -11.04
CA ASP A 1192 53.39 -7.59 -10.84
C ASP A 1192 54.08 -6.65 -9.82
N GLU A 1193 55.14 -7.12 -9.15
CA GLU A 1193 55.90 -6.37 -8.12
C GLU A 1193 56.91 -5.37 -8.70
#